data_AF-A0A3A4X1K0-F1
#
_entry.id   AF-A0A3A4X1K0-F1
#
_cell.length_a   1.000
_cell.length_b   1.000
_cell.length_c   1.000
_cell.angle_alpha   90.00
_cell.angle_beta   90.00
_cell.angle_gamma   90.00
#
_symmetry.space_group_name_H-M   'P 1'
#
loop_
_entity.id
_entity.type
_entity.pdbx_description
1 polymer ?
#
loop_
_entity_poly.entity_id
_entity_poly.type
_entity_poly.pdbx_seq_one_letter_code
_entity_poly.pdbx_strand_id
1 'polypeptide(L)'
;MPQPAIWQEDLQTDLNQRGSSLIGLIVAILLISIIGAALLSQTTTATFHTVSANSGNRAFYLAESGYRYAAAKMAAGADLNVLHGRTYSLSAGEQFTLSFQPHIFRVTNVQPQWLTTEVPYGVAPAFASQRGRLRINNGPSLAYRDIENQAGNRVRFRREGGNWNGLAAIGDSVSLVVLSDGTAVAQGGDLHLQAATPAAVFPEHNGRFQLNGVLYRYVTRENTRLRGIARVDGAWAPLAPANGDEVVLQPFVKVASTGIFGQGTLGTNRLITYHVPIGTGGATASEWHERFDDPSLGNWNAPSSEGAHAVAAVDGGNALRVTGTDRLPATQLDSSQLALNWSQAGVDLASAWSGNGNLLNYDVQAKIFLNDEPVYLAGLSVRLDGNGNHYGISLLKAASNNADGIPDNIVPIPDQPMIVLWERAHADYRNWRWLAYKTLVPSDFSQGGIIYFEDDMEAGTTKWTTDAPWGLVANSPPANNPPSPTRCWHDSPGGDSPEDADISIESVSFDLSTAIAPQLSFYHRFDLYRFWFLGWYEDYADVEISTNNGGGSGAWTRLARYTGTQALWTPVTIDLTDYAGRRNVRIRFRLRTRDWLLSGNSPGDGWYVDDVQVYDRQVSWPTLLVRIREQNAAGGAFAGQRVNDIQVFFGDNAPSGTPDGDPRDNRRLANARDQVNWPPDDVNDTDAGSDYFTLVRWDAANPGVTSIELRGAGVESNTILRSNNPVLTTPASGVFAASRPEIGLHTWGWGSVGGVPNNTRTPDIFFDDFAIRLPGRPGAFGFLPALQE
;
A
#
# COMPACT_ATOMS: atom_id res chain seq x y z
N MET A 1 83.95 -18.92 -100.54
CA MET A 1 83.18 -18.05 -99.62
C MET A 1 81.91 -18.79 -99.22
N PRO A 2 81.78 -19.14 -97.94
CA PRO A 2 80.60 -18.72 -97.15
C PRO A 2 80.95 -18.21 -95.73
N GLN A 3 80.09 -17.31 -95.23
CA GLN A 3 79.65 -16.93 -93.85
C GLN A 3 80.53 -17.26 -92.61
N PRO A 4 80.60 -16.35 -91.61
CA PRO A 4 79.50 -16.29 -90.62
C PRO A 4 79.09 -14.92 -90.05
N ALA A 5 77.85 -14.91 -89.54
CA ALA A 5 77.26 -14.07 -88.50
C ALA A 5 78.12 -14.05 -87.20
N ILE A 6 77.98 -13.09 -86.29
CA ILE A 6 77.04 -13.09 -85.15
C ILE A 6 77.41 -11.81 -84.38
N TRP A 7 76.54 -10.80 -84.21
CA TRP A 7 76.62 -9.76 -83.14
C TRP A 7 75.39 -8.81 -83.10
N GLN A 8 74.28 -9.10 -83.80
CA GLN A 8 73.11 -8.19 -83.84
C GLN A 8 71.81 -8.74 -83.22
N GLU A 9 71.78 -9.96 -82.70
CA GLU A 9 70.54 -10.54 -82.13
C GLU A 9 70.23 -10.15 -80.68
N ASP A 10 71.16 -9.55 -79.92
CA ASP A 10 70.97 -9.37 -78.46
C ASP A 10 70.49 -7.98 -77.99
N LEU A 11 70.33 -6.97 -78.86
CA LEU A 11 69.91 -5.61 -78.45
C LEU A 11 68.45 -5.26 -78.79
N GLN A 12 67.77 -6.03 -79.65
CA GLN A 12 66.37 -5.75 -80.05
C GLN A 12 65.32 -6.53 -79.27
N THR A 13 65.71 -7.62 -78.59
CA THR A 13 64.81 -8.44 -77.75
C THR A 13 64.64 -7.85 -76.35
N ASP A 14 65.63 -7.13 -75.80
CA ASP A 14 65.54 -6.55 -74.44
C ASP A 14 64.70 -5.23 -74.39
N LEU A 15 64.56 -4.51 -75.51
CA LEU A 15 63.71 -3.30 -75.58
C LEU A 15 62.21 -3.61 -75.77
N ASN A 16 61.86 -4.67 -76.50
CA ASN A 16 60.47 -5.09 -76.70
C ASN A 16 59.87 -5.84 -75.49
N GLN A 17 60.69 -6.40 -74.60
CA GLN A 17 60.23 -6.97 -73.33
C GLN A 17 60.03 -5.91 -72.23
N ARG A 18 60.73 -4.77 -72.30
CA ARG A 18 60.57 -3.65 -71.35
C ARG A 18 59.37 -2.73 -71.69
N GLY A 19 58.94 -2.67 -72.95
CA GLY A 19 57.76 -1.89 -73.37
C GLY A 19 56.41 -2.58 -73.10
N SER A 20 56.32 -3.89 -73.32
CA SER A 20 55.08 -4.67 -73.08
C SER A 20 54.78 -4.87 -71.60
N SER A 21 55.82 -4.99 -70.77
CA SER A 21 55.69 -5.02 -69.31
C SER A 21 55.17 -3.69 -68.75
N LEU A 22 55.56 -2.55 -69.33
CA LEU A 22 55.09 -1.22 -68.92
C LEU A 22 53.61 -0.96 -69.29
N ILE A 23 53.17 -1.40 -70.48
CA ILE A 23 51.75 -1.33 -70.88
C ILE A 23 50.90 -2.26 -70.00
N GLY A 24 51.39 -3.48 -69.74
CA GLY A 24 50.75 -4.40 -68.79
C GLY A 24 50.62 -3.82 -67.39
N LEU A 25 51.66 -3.10 -66.92
CA LEU A 25 51.65 -2.41 -65.64
C LEU A 25 50.64 -1.26 -65.60
N ILE A 26 50.58 -0.43 -66.65
CA ILE A 26 49.62 0.69 -66.74
C ILE A 26 48.19 0.17 -66.76
N VAL A 27 47.90 -0.86 -67.56
CA VAL A 27 46.56 -1.48 -67.61
C VAL A 27 46.21 -2.10 -66.26
N ALA A 28 47.15 -2.77 -65.59
CA ALA A 28 46.95 -3.31 -64.25
C ALA A 28 46.66 -2.21 -63.22
N ILE A 29 47.42 -1.10 -63.23
CA ILE A 29 47.19 0.05 -62.34
C ILE A 29 45.82 0.69 -62.62
N LEU A 30 45.40 0.77 -63.88
CA LEU A 30 44.11 1.36 -64.27
C LEU A 30 42.93 0.47 -63.85
N LEU A 31 43.07 -0.86 -63.99
CA LEU A 31 42.11 -1.83 -63.47
C LEU A 31 42.04 -1.80 -61.94
N ILE A 32 43.18 -1.74 -61.25
CA ILE A 32 43.24 -1.63 -59.79
C ILE A 32 42.61 -0.30 -59.32
N SER A 33 42.77 0.79 -60.07
CA SER A 33 42.17 2.09 -59.75
C SER A 33 40.65 2.07 -59.90
N ILE A 34 40.12 1.42 -60.96
CA ILE A 34 38.67 1.24 -61.16
C ILE A 34 38.09 0.35 -60.07
N ILE A 35 38.77 -0.76 -59.73
CA ILE A 35 38.37 -1.66 -58.64
C ILE A 35 38.42 -0.92 -57.29
N GLY A 36 39.44 -0.09 -57.05
CA GLY A 36 39.57 0.73 -55.85
C GLY A 36 38.44 1.75 -55.70
N ALA A 37 38.05 2.42 -56.79
CA ALA A 37 36.91 3.34 -56.80
C ALA A 37 35.57 2.62 -56.58
N ALA A 38 35.39 1.44 -57.17
CA ALA A 38 34.21 0.61 -56.97
C ALA A 38 34.11 0.07 -55.53
N LEU A 39 35.23 -0.38 -54.95
CA LEU A 39 35.32 -0.83 -53.57
C LEU A 39 35.04 0.30 -52.58
N LEU A 40 35.55 1.51 -52.83
CA LEU A 40 35.26 2.70 -52.02
C LEU A 40 33.76 3.05 -52.06
N SER A 41 33.14 3.02 -53.24
CA SER A 41 31.70 3.26 -53.40
C SER A 41 30.85 2.19 -52.69
N GLN A 42 31.21 0.91 -52.82
CA GLN A 42 30.50 -0.19 -52.14
C GLN A 42 30.69 -0.14 -50.62
N THR A 43 31.89 0.15 -50.12
CA THR A 43 32.14 0.31 -48.68
C THR A 43 31.42 1.54 -48.10
N THR A 44 31.37 2.65 -48.83
CA THR A 44 30.63 3.86 -48.42
C THR A 44 29.12 3.59 -48.37
N THR A 45 28.58 2.87 -49.37
CA THR A 45 27.16 2.51 -49.42
C THR A 45 26.80 1.53 -48.28
N ALA A 46 27.63 0.52 -48.04
CA ALA A 46 27.43 -0.45 -46.97
C ALA A 46 27.52 0.19 -45.57
N THR A 47 28.47 1.09 -45.34
CA THR A 47 28.58 1.84 -44.08
C THR A 47 27.42 2.82 -43.88
N PHE A 48 26.91 3.45 -44.95
CA PHE A 48 25.73 4.31 -44.85
C PHE A 48 24.46 3.52 -44.51
N HIS A 49 24.29 2.31 -45.07
CA HIS A 49 23.19 1.42 -44.72
C HIS A 49 23.24 0.96 -43.26
N THR A 50 24.42 0.60 -42.73
CA THR A 50 24.55 0.18 -41.32
C THR A 50 24.35 1.35 -40.35
N VAL A 51 24.86 2.54 -40.67
CA VAL A 51 24.65 3.76 -39.86
C VAL A 51 23.18 4.18 -39.89
N SER A 52 22.52 4.15 -41.06
CA SER A 52 21.10 4.48 -41.21
C SER A 52 20.22 3.47 -40.45
N ALA A 53 20.48 2.17 -40.58
CA ALA A 53 19.77 1.13 -39.83
C ALA A 53 19.95 1.27 -38.30
N ASN A 54 21.18 1.56 -37.84
CA ASN A 54 21.45 1.79 -36.42
C ASN A 54 20.77 3.07 -35.91
N SER A 55 20.78 4.15 -36.70
CA SER A 55 20.06 5.39 -36.38
C SER A 55 18.54 5.17 -36.27
N GLY A 56 17.97 4.33 -37.15
CA GLY A 56 16.56 3.93 -37.11
C GLY A 56 16.21 3.10 -35.86
N ASN A 57 17.06 2.13 -35.51
CA ASN A 57 16.87 1.33 -34.29
C ASN A 57 16.96 2.20 -33.02
N ARG A 58 17.88 3.17 -32.98
CA ARG A 58 17.98 4.12 -31.86
C ARG A 58 16.74 5.01 -31.77
N ALA A 59 16.28 5.58 -32.88
CA ALA A 59 15.04 6.36 -32.92
C ALA A 59 13.84 5.51 -32.44
N PHE A 60 13.80 4.22 -32.75
CA PHE A 60 12.79 3.29 -32.25
C PHE A 60 12.85 3.11 -30.72
N TYR A 61 14.04 2.84 -30.14
CA TYR A 61 14.16 2.71 -28.68
C TYR A 61 13.84 4.01 -27.93
N LEU A 62 14.13 5.16 -28.52
CA LEU A 62 13.74 6.47 -27.98
C LEU A 62 12.21 6.64 -28.00
N ALA A 63 11.55 6.21 -29.07
CA ALA A 63 10.09 6.21 -29.16
C ALA A 63 9.47 5.27 -28.12
N GLU A 64 10.01 4.07 -27.92
CA GLU A 64 9.56 3.12 -26.89
C GLU A 64 9.75 3.70 -25.47
N SER A 65 10.89 4.34 -25.23
CA SER A 65 11.18 5.03 -23.96
C SER A 65 10.15 6.13 -23.67
N GLY A 66 9.75 6.88 -24.70
CA GLY A 66 8.71 7.89 -24.57
C GLY A 66 7.35 7.30 -24.18
N TYR A 67 6.96 6.16 -24.77
CA TYR A 67 5.74 5.49 -24.35
C TYR A 67 5.82 4.98 -22.91
N ARG A 68 6.93 4.34 -22.52
CA ARG A 68 7.13 3.88 -21.13
C ARG A 68 7.05 5.04 -20.14
N TYR A 69 7.65 6.18 -20.48
CA TYR A 69 7.54 7.41 -19.69
C TYR A 69 6.09 7.91 -19.60
N ALA A 70 5.37 7.95 -20.72
CA ALA A 70 3.97 8.35 -20.74
C ALA A 70 3.08 7.39 -19.93
N ALA A 71 3.32 6.08 -20.03
CA ALA A 71 2.61 5.05 -19.29
C ALA A 71 2.84 5.20 -17.77
N ALA A 72 4.08 5.39 -17.35
CA ALA A 72 4.43 5.64 -15.95
C ALA A 72 3.75 6.92 -15.42
N LYS A 73 3.79 8.01 -16.19
CA LYS A 73 3.12 9.26 -15.79
C LYS A 73 1.59 9.15 -15.78
N MET A 74 1.00 8.39 -16.71
CA MET A 74 -0.43 8.08 -16.71
C MET A 74 -0.83 7.23 -15.50
N ALA A 75 0.00 6.27 -15.11
CA ALA A 75 -0.20 5.47 -13.90
C ALA A 75 -0.12 6.35 -12.64
N ALA A 76 0.85 7.27 -12.59
CA ALA A 76 1.01 8.24 -11.52
C ALA A 76 -0.01 9.41 -11.52
N GLY A 77 -1.04 9.37 -12.36
CA GLY A 77 -2.10 10.40 -12.38
C GLY A 77 -1.69 11.78 -12.92
N ALA A 78 -0.58 11.89 -13.65
CA ALA A 78 -0.10 13.17 -14.17
C ALA A 78 -1.08 13.80 -15.18
N ASP A 79 -1.14 15.14 -15.20
CA ASP A 79 -1.88 15.87 -16.23
C ASP A 79 -1.24 15.67 -17.61
N LEU A 80 -1.95 14.94 -18.48
CA LEU A 80 -1.46 14.58 -19.80
C LEU A 80 -1.44 15.77 -20.77
N ASN A 81 -2.12 16.87 -20.47
CA ASN A 81 -1.99 18.10 -21.26
C ASN A 81 -0.60 18.72 -21.14
N VAL A 82 0.04 18.54 -19.98
CA VAL A 82 1.43 18.97 -19.75
C VAL A 82 2.39 18.12 -20.59
N LEU A 83 2.08 16.83 -20.77
CA LEU A 83 2.94 15.93 -21.56
C LEU A 83 2.71 16.06 -23.06
N HIS A 84 1.49 16.43 -23.47
CA HIS A 84 1.08 16.52 -24.87
C HIS A 84 1.88 17.54 -25.67
N GLY A 85 2.38 17.14 -26.84
CA GLY A 85 3.12 17.99 -27.76
C GLY A 85 4.53 18.38 -27.28
N ARG A 86 4.98 17.87 -26.12
CA ARG A 86 6.31 18.16 -25.58
C ARG A 86 7.37 17.20 -26.10
N THR A 87 8.55 17.75 -26.36
CA THR A 87 9.76 17.01 -26.68
C THR A 87 10.65 16.92 -25.45
N TYR A 88 11.04 15.70 -25.09
CA TYR A 88 11.93 15.38 -23.99
C TYR A 88 13.30 15.01 -24.55
N SER A 89 14.36 15.59 -23.97
CA SER A 89 15.74 15.30 -24.36
C SER A 89 16.41 14.44 -23.31
N LEU A 90 16.97 13.30 -23.71
CA LEU A 90 17.73 12.41 -22.84
C LEU A 90 19.22 12.74 -22.88
N SER A 91 19.73 13.04 -24.08
CA SER A 91 21.11 13.46 -24.31
C SER A 91 21.19 14.32 -25.59
N ALA A 92 22.38 14.82 -25.93
CA ALA A 92 22.56 15.65 -27.12
C ALA A 92 22.23 14.87 -28.40
N GLY A 93 21.12 15.22 -29.05
CA GLY A 93 20.64 14.56 -30.27
C GLY A 93 19.78 13.31 -30.03
N GLU A 94 19.38 13.02 -28.79
CA GLU A 94 18.49 11.91 -28.45
C GLU A 94 17.24 12.44 -27.75
N GLN A 95 16.11 12.41 -28.45
CA GLN A 95 14.86 13.01 -27.99
C GLN A 95 13.67 12.10 -28.27
N PHE A 96 12.56 12.35 -27.58
CA PHE A 96 11.25 11.82 -27.98
C PHE A 96 10.15 12.86 -27.78
N THR A 97 9.12 12.82 -28.61
CA THR A 97 7.95 13.71 -28.53
C THR A 97 6.69 12.91 -28.29
N LEU A 98 5.85 13.36 -27.37
CA LEU A 98 4.60 12.67 -27.02
C LEU A 98 3.37 13.38 -27.57
N SER A 99 2.40 12.60 -28.02
CA SER A 99 1.07 13.07 -28.40
C SER A 99 0.01 12.08 -27.94
N PHE A 100 -1.17 12.62 -27.59
CA PHE A 100 -2.26 11.87 -26.98
C PHE A 100 -3.55 12.16 -27.73
N GLN A 101 -4.27 11.09 -28.09
CA GLN A 101 -5.58 11.17 -28.75
C GLN A 101 -6.60 10.30 -27.99
N PRO A 102 -7.20 10.84 -26.92
CA PRO A 102 -8.24 10.14 -26.16
C PRO A 102 -9.51 9.94 -26.98
N HIS A 103 -10.05 8.73 -26.92
CA HIS A 103 -11.39 8.39 -27.41
C HIS A 103 -12.33 8.36 -26.21
N ILE A 104 -12.41 9.51 -25.53
CA ILE A 104 -13.26 9.78 -24.37
C ILE A 104 -14.04 11.04 -24.72
N PHE A 105 -15.37 10.95 -24.79
CA PHE A 105 -16.22 12.04 -25.25
C PHE A 105 -17.16 12.46 -24.13
N ARG A 106 -17.03 13.70 -23.66
CA ARG A 106 -17.95 14.31 -22.68
C ARG A 106 -18.76 15.41 -23.33
N VAL A 107 -20.07 15.42 -23.12
CA VAL A 107 -20.96 16.41 -23.71
C VAL A 107 -20.66 17.80 -23.14
N THR A 108 -20.47 18.78 -24.02
CA THR A 108 -20.23 20.19 -23.65
C THR A 108 -21.32 21.14 -24.12
N ASN A 109 -22.04 20.76 -25.18
CA ASN A 109 -23.12 21.56 -25.71
C ASN A 109 -24.16 20.68 -26.39
N VAL A 110 -25.43 20.92 -26.08
CA VAL A 110 -26.57 20.19 -26.64
C VAL A 110 -27.42 21.18 -27.42
N GLN A 111 -27.59 20.91 -28.72
CA GLN A 111 -28.48 21.64 -29.61
C GLN A 111 -29.42 20.65 -30.28
N PRO A 112 -30.57 21.09 -30.82
CA PRO A 112 -31.54 20.18 -31.41
C PRO A 112 -30.94 19.22 -32.46
N GLN A 113 -30.04 19.71 -33.32
CA GLN A 113 -29.43 18.90 -34.39
C GLN A 113 -28.00 18.45 -34.07
N TRP A 114 -27.32 19.06 -33.11
CA TRP A 114 -25.90 18.85 -32.83
C TRP A 114 -25.65 18.51 -31.37
N LEU A 115 -24.95 17.42 -31.12
CA LEU A 115 -24.38 17.08 -29.83
C LEU A 115 -22.88 17.35 -29.91
N THR A 116 -22.38 18.33 -29.15
CA THR A 116 -20.94 18.63 -29.11
C THR A 116 -20.33 17.98 -27.89
N THR A 117 -19.20 17.32 -28.10
CA THR A 117 -18.41 16.67 -27.08
C THR A 117 -17.00 17.24 -27.07
N GLU A 118 -16.32 17.12 -25.94
CA GLU A 118 -14.89 17.38 -25.82
C GLU A 118 -14.17 16.15 -25.28
N VAL A 119 -12.87 16.11 -25.58
CA VAL A 119 -11.96 15.14 -25.01
C VAL A 119 -11.15 15.79 -23.87
N PRO A 120 -10.85 15.04 -22.80
CA PRO A 120 -10.33 15.62 -21.55
C PRO A 120 -8.89 16.15 -21.65
N TYR A 121 -8.12 15.71 -22.63
CA TYR A 121 -6.73 16.13 -22.84
C TYR A 121 -6.28 15.89 -24.28
N GLY A 122 -5.16 16.50 -24.66
CA GLY A 122 -4.56 16.33 -25.98
C GLY A 122 -5.47 16.80 -27.10
N VAL A 123 -5.50 16.06 -28.21
CA VAL A 123 -6.29 16.42 -29.39
C VAL A 123 -7.43 15.43 -29.63
N ALA A 124 -8.55 15.93 -30.15
CA ALA A 124 -9.67 15.08 -30.52
C ALA A 124 -9.27 14.09 -31.63
N PRO A 125 -9.73 12.82 -31.57
CA PRO A 125 -9.51 11.86 -32.63
C PRO A 125 -10.11 12.33 -33.95
N ALA A 126 -9.39 12.16 -35.05
CA ALA A 126 -9.88 12.51 -36.38
C ALA A 126 -10.84 11.44 -36.90
N PHE A 127 -12.03 11.87 -37.33
CA PHE A 127 -13.03 11.00 -37.93
C PHE A 127 -13.35 11.46 -39.36
N ALA A 128 -13.43 10.50 -40.28
CA ALA A 128 -14.13 10.74 -41.54
C ALA A 128 -15.62 10.93 -41.26
N SER A 129 -16.26 11.87 -41.95
CA SER A 129 -17.70 12.06 -41.81
C SER A 129 -18.43 10.79 -42.27
N GLN A 130 -19.24 10.23 -41.39
CA GLN A 130 -19.95 8.97 -41.58
C GLN A 130 -21.18 8.90 -40.69
N ARG A 131 -22.12 8.01 -41.05
CA ARG A 131 -23.28 7.66 -40.23
C ARG A 131 -22.90 6.62 -39.18
N GLY A 132 -23.59 6.62 -38.05
CA GLY A 132 -23.32 5.63 -37.00
C GLY A 132 -24.30 5.69 -35.84
N ARG A 133 -23.93 5.03 -34.75
CA ARG A 133 -24.71 5.00 -33.51
C ARG A 133 -23.81 5.32 -32.32
N LEU A 134 -24.40 5.92 -31.29
CA LEU A 134 -23.75 6.20 -30.02
C LEU A 134 -24.70 5.92 -28.87
N ARG A 135 -24.16 5.69 -27.68
CA ARG A 135 -24.90 5.71 -26.41
C ARG A 135 -24.47 6.92 -25.62
N ILE A 136 -25.42 7.45 -24.86
CA ILE A 136 -25.20 8.48 -23.86
C ILE A 136 -25.38 7.79 -22.51
N ASN A 137 -24.32 7.76 -21.72
CA ASN A 137 -24.23 6.95 -20.51
C ASN A 137 -24.67 5.49 -20.81
N ASN A 138 -25.56 4.92 -19.99
CA ASN A 138 -26.15 3.60 -20.21
C ASN A 138 -27.53 3.65 -20.92
N GLY A 139 -27.83 4.75 -21.60
CA GLY A 139 -29.08 4.95 -22.34
C GLY A 139 -29.18 4.10 -23.62
N PRO A 140 -30.32 4.20 -24.34
CA PRO A 140 -30.51 3.52 -25.62
C PRO A 140 -29.52 4.03 -26.68
N SER A 141 -29.17 3.21 -27.66
CA SER A 141 -28.36 3.70 -28.77
C SER A 141 -29.14 4.64 -29.70
N LEU A 142 -28.51 5.76 -30.02
CA LEU A 142 -29.05 6.85 -30.82
C LEU A 142 -28.22 6.97 -32.11
N ALA A 143 -28.91 7.15 -33.25
CA ALA A 143 -28.25 7.27 -34.54
C ALA A 143 -27.74 8.70 -34.80
N TYR A 144 -26.58 8.82 -35.45
CA TYR A 144 -26.08 10.08 -35.95
C TYR A 144 -25.81 9.98 -37.45
N ARG A 145 -26.06 11.08 -38.15
CA ARG A 145 -25.88 11.19 -39.59
C ARG A 145 -24.45 11.52 -39.96
N ASP A 146 -23.86 12.47 -39.22
CA ASP A 146 -22.54 13.01 -39.48
C ASP A 146 -21.77 13.09 -38.16
N ILE A 147 -20.48 12.77 -38.20
CA ILE A 147 -19.51 13.00 -37.12
C ILE A 147 -18.45 13.96 -37.65
N GLU A 148 -18.18 15.05 -36.93
CA GLU A 148 -17.30 16.11 -37.40
C GLU A 148 -16.34 16.56 -36.30
N ASN A 149 -15.07 16.68 -36.65
CA ASN A 149 -14.08 17.36 -35.83
C ASN A 149 -14.35 18.87 -35.80
N GLN A 150 -14.12 19.50 -34.66
CA GLN A 150 -14.06 20.96 -34.51
C GLN A 150 -12.63 21.36 -34.14
N ALA A 151 -12.35 22.67 -34.13
CA ALA A 151 -11.04 23.16 -33.69
C ALA A 151 -10.72 22.70 -32.25
N GLY A 152 -9.48 22.28 -32.02
CA GLY A 152 -8.98 21.85 -30.71
C GLY A 152 -9.38 20.43 -30.30
N ASN A 153 -10.02 20.30 -29.15
CA ASN A 153 -10.33 19.02 -28.48
C ASN A 153 -11.80 18.59 -28.64
N ARG A 154 -12.53 19.11 -29.64
CA ARG A 154 -13.99 18.90 -29.76
C ARG A 154 -14.40 18.07 -30.97
N VAL A 155 -15.45 17.27 -30.78
CA VAL A 155 -16.12 16.48 -31.82
C VAL A 155 -17.63 16.68 -31.69
N ARG A 156 -18.33 16.86 -32.82
CA ARG A 156 -19.79 17.02 -32.83
C ARG A 156 -20.49 15.95 -33.66
N PHE A 157 -21.68 15.55 -33.21
CA PHE A 157 -22.52 14.53 -33.81
C PHE A 157 -23.85 15.13 -34.28
N ARG A 158 -24.17 14.97 -35.56
CA ARG A 158 -25.45 15.40 -36.10
C ARG A 158 -26.50 14.33 -35.90
N ARG A 159 -27.63 14.65 -35.27
CA ARG A 159 -28.69 13.64 -35.03
C ARG A 159 -29.24 13.08 -36.34
N GLU A 160 -29.43 11.77 -36.40
CA GLU A 160 -30.22 11.12 -37.44
C GLU A 160 -31.65 10.86 -36.95
N GLY A 161 -32.58 11.71 -37.40
CA GLY A 161 -33.99 11.66 -36.97
C GLY A 161 -34.21 12.19 -35.55
N GLY A 162 -35.15 13.13 -35.37
CA GLY A 162 -35.45 13.74 -34.07
C GLY A 162 -34.47 14.85 -33.65
N ASN A 163 -34.31 15.04 -32.34
CA ASN A 163 -33.40 16.04 -31.76
C ASN A 163 -32.66 15.51 -30.53
N TRP A 164 -31.55 16.17 -30.13
CA TRP A 164 -30.75 15.78 -28.95
C TRP A 164 -31.28 16.34 -27.62
N ASN A 165 -32.18 17.34 -27.64
CA ASN A 165 -32.63 17.99 -26.43
C ASN A 165 -33.42 17.01 -25.55
N GLY A 166 -33.08 16.94 -24.25
CA GLY A 166 -33.70 16.00 -23.31
C GLY A 166 -33.20 14.55 -23.42
N LEU A 167 -32.32 14.24 -24.38
CA LEU A 167 -31.64 12.94 -24.47
C LEU A 167 -30.20 12.98 -23.93
N ALA A 168 -29.64 14.18 -23.79
CA ALA A 168 -28.28 14.44 -23.35
C ALA A 168 -28.26 15.67 -22.44
N ALA A 169 -27.35 15.66 -21.46
CA ALA A 169 -27.00 16.78 -20.62
C ALA A 169 -25.50 17.07 -20.70
N ILE A 170 -25.10 18.29 -20.35
CA ILE A 170 -23.68 18.66 -20.23
C ILE A 170 -23.03 17.77 -19.17
N GLY A 171 -21.85 17.22 -19.47
CA GLY A 171 -21.12 16.28 -18.61
C GLY A 171 -21.35 14.80 -18.94
N ASP A 172 -22.41 14.47 -19.69
CA ASP A 172 -22.71 13.08 -20.05
C ASP A 172 -21.59 12.42 -20.86
N SER A 173 -21.41 11.12 -20.66
CA SER A 173 -20.40 10.33 -21.38
C SER A 173 -21.00 9.75 -22.66
N VAL A 174 -20.23 9.82 -23.75
CA VAL A 174 -20.65 9.30 -25.06
C VAL A 174 -19.77 8.12 -25.47
N SER A 175 -20.41 6.98 -25.76
CA SER A 175 -19.75 5.77 -26.27
C SER A 175 -20.21 5.46 -27.68
N LEU A 176 -19.27 5.15 -28.59
CA LEU A 176 -19.59 4.80 -29.97
C LEU A 176 -20.05 3.34 -30.06
N VAL A 177 -21.00 3.06 -30.95
CA VAL A 177 -21.65 1.75 -31.07
C VAL A 177 -21.56 1.26 -32.52
N VAL A 178 -21.18 0.01 -32.65
CA VAL A 178 -21.27 -0.76 -33.90
C VAL A 178 -22.19 -1.96 -33.69
N LEU A 179 -22.63 -2.59 -34.77
CA LEU A 179 -23.62 -3.67 -34.72
C LEU A 179 -22.99 -5.00 -35.13
N SER A 180 -23.29 -6.06 -34.38
CA SER A 180 -22.92 -7.44 -34.72
C SER A 180 -23.73 -7.94 -35.92
N ASP A 181 -23.13 -8.78 -36.77
CA ASP A 181 -23.85 -9.48 -37.85
C ASP A 181 -24.60 -10.75 -37.39
N GLY A 182 -24.42 -11.13 -36.12
CA GLY A 182 -25.06 -12.30 -35.50
C GLY A 182 -24.24 -13.59 -35.61
N THR A 183 -23.01 -13.54 -36.11
CA THR A 183 -22.13 -14.71 -36.18
C THR A 183 -21.71 -15.13 -34.77
N ALA A 184 -21.90 -16.41 -34.43
CA ALA A 184 -21.42 -16.99 -33.18
C ALA A 184 -19.88 -17.04 -33.16
N VAL A 185 -19.30 -16.69 -32.02
CA VAL A 185 -17.85 -16.60 -31.81
C VAL A 185 -17.41 -17.74 -30.90
N ALA A 186 -16.40 -18.49 -31.34
CA ALA A 186 -15.70 -19.50 -30.54
C ALA A 186 -14.56 -18.87 -29.73
N GLN A 187 -13.98 -19.59 -28.76
CA GLN A 187 -12.89 -19.05 -27.93
C GLN A 187 -11.69 -18.65 -28.80
N GLY A 188 -11.26 -17.38 -28.68
CA GLY A 188 -10.20 -16.81 -29.52
C GLY A 188 -10.61 -16.59 -30.98
N GLY A 189 -11.88 -16.81 -31.32
CA GLY A 189 -12.45 -16.56 -32.64
C GLY A 189 -12.73 -15.08 -32.88
N ASP A 190 -13.28 -14.81 -34.06
CA ASP A 190 -13.49 -13.46 -34.55
C ASP A 190 -14.96 -13.05 -34.40
N LEU A 191 -15.20 -11.85 -33.88
CA LEU A 191 -16.52 -11.22 -33.91
C LEU A 191 -16.68 -10.46 -35.22
N HIS A 192 -17.74 -10.78 -35.96
CA HIS A 192 -18.08 -10.10 -37.20
C HIS A 192 -19.09 -8.97 -36.96
N LEU A 193 -18.81 -7.82 -37.57
CA LEU A 193 -19.66 -6.65 -37.52
C LEU A 193 -20.41 -6.47 -38.84
N GLN A 194 -21.59 -5.84 -38.80
CA GLN A 194 -22.37 -5.53 -39.99
C GLN A 194 -21.58 -4.68 -40.98
N ALA A 195 -21.66 -5.00 -42.28
CA ALA A 195 -20.90 -4.33 -43.33
C ALA A 195 -21.12 -2.81 -43.42
N ALA A 196 -22.30 -2.33 -43.04
CA ALA A 196 -22.66 -0.90 -43.07
C ALA A 196 -22.27 -0.13 -41.78
N THR A 197 -21.69 -0.80 -40.79
CA THR A 197 -21.32 -0.17 -39.52
C THR A 197 -19.99 0.59 -39.62
N PRO A 198 -19.81 1.72 -38.92
CA PRO A 198 -18.56 2.48 -38.97
C PRO A 198 -17.46 1.83 -38.10
N ALA A 199 -16.99 0.64 -38.48
CA ALA A 199 -16.04 -0.14 -37.69
C ALA A 199 -14.71 0.57 -37.40
N ALA A 200 -14.32 1.55 -38.22
CA ALA A 200 -13.10 2.33 -38.04
C ALA A 200 -13.07 3.21 -36.78
N VAL A 201 -14.21 3.39 -36.09
CA VAL A 201 -14.25 4.10 -34.80
C VAL A 201 -13.62 3.28 -33.66
N PHE A 202 -13.47 1.97 -33.86
CA PHE A 202 -12.79 1.06 -32.93
C PHE A 202 -11.27 1.07 -33.18
N PRO A 203 -10.43 0.97 -32.13
CA PRO A 203 -8.99 0.94 -32.31
C PRO A 203 -8.56 -0.26 -33.15
N GLU A 204 -7.48 -0.10 -33.91
CA GLU A 204 -6.96 -1.19 -34.76
C GLU A 204 -6.38 -2.32 -33.93
N HIS A 205 -5.81 -2.01 -32.76
CA HIS A 205 -5.23 -2.99 -31.86
C HIS A 205 -5.73 -2.82 -30.43
N ASN A 206 -5.74 -3.92 -29.69
CA ASN A 206 -5.97 -3.95 -28.24
C ASN A 206 -7.26 -3.24 -27.78
N GLY A 207 -8.35 -3.37 -28.54
CA GLY A 207 -9.60 -2.70 -28.18
C GLY A 207 -10.42 -3.48 -27.15
N ARG A 208 -11.25 -2.73 -26.42
CA ARG A 208 -12.25 -3.28 -25.49
C ARG A 208 -13.64 -2.83 -25.89
N PHE A 209 -14.62 -3.71 -25.68
CA PHE A 209 -16.01 -3.44 -25.98
C PHE A 209 -16.93 -4.17 -25.03
N GLN A 210 -18.14 -3.65 -24.88
CA GLN A 210 -19.21 -4.29 -24.15
C GLN A 210 -20.24 -4.83 -25.14
N LEU A 211 -20.72 -6.05 -24.88
CA LEU A 211 -21.76 -6.71 -25.65
C LEU A 211 -22.70 -7.40 -24.66
N ASN A 212 -24.00 -7.08 -24.72
CA ASN A 212 -25.02 -7.60 -23.81
C ASN A 212 -24.65 -7.47 -22.32
N GLY A 213 -24.01 -6.34 -21.96
CA GLY A 213 -23.58 -6.06 -20.59
C GLY A 213 -22.20 -6.63 -20.21
N VAL A 214 -21.65 -7.56 -21.01
CA VAL A 214 -20.40 -8.26 -20.72
C VAL A 214 -19.21 -7.59 -21.42
N LEU A 215 -18.07 -7.51 -20.72
CA LEU A 215 -16.85 -6.85 -21.22
C LEU A 215 -15.91 -7.84 -21.93
N TYR A 216 -15.56 -7.51 -23.17
CA TYR A 216 -14.66 -8.27 -24.04
C TYR A 216 -13.47 -7.41 -24.50
N ARG A 217 -12.42 -8.09 -24.92
CA ARG A 217 -11.25 -7.52 -25.60
C ARG A 217 -11.04 -8.22 -26.95
N TYR A 218 -10.38 -7.54 -27.88
CA TYR A 218 -9.88 -8.11 -29.12
C TYR A 218 -8.42 -7.71 -29.34
N VAL A 219 -7.69 -8.52 -30.11
CA VAL A 219 -6.27 -8.29 -30.40
C VAL A 219 -6.12 -7.29 -31.54
N THR A 220 -6.82 -7.53 -32.66
CA THR A 220 -6.72 -6.72 -33.87
C THR A 220 -8.07 -6.55 -34.54
N ARG A 221 -8.35 -5.37 -35.08
CA ARG A 221 -9.49 -5.09 -35.96
C ARG A 221 -9.00 -5.10 -37.41
N GLU A 222 -9.62 -5.94 -38.23
CA GLU A 222 -9.43 -5.96 -39.67
C GLU A 222 -10.75 -5.61 -40.36
N ASN A 223 -10.87 -4.39 -40.86
CA ASN A 223 -12.12 -3.88 -41.44
C ASN A 223 -13.30 -4.03 -40.45
N THR A 224 -14.25 -4.91 -40.75
CA THR A 224 -15.44 -5.22 -39.94
C THR A 224 -15.29 -6.50 -39.10
N ARG A 225 -14.07 -7.02 -38.93
CA ARG A 225 -13.78 -8.18 -38.07
C ARG A 225 -12.95 -7.77 -36.86
N LEU A 226 -13.40 -8.13 -35.67
CA LEU A 226 -12.63 -8.02 -34.43
C LEU A 226 -12.05 -9.40 -34.10
N ARG A 227 -10.72 -9.53 -34.19
CA ARG A 227 -10.03 -10.81 -34.08
C ARG A 227 -9.48 -11.09 -32.69
N GLY A 228 -9.42 -12.37 -32.34
CA GLY A 228 -8.85 -12.81 -31.07
C GLY A 228 -9.68 -12.36 -29.88
N ILE A 229 -10.98 -12.56 -29.95
CA ILE A 229 -11.91 -12.16 -28.90
C ILE A 229 -11.62 -12.96 -27.63
N ALA A 230 -11.53 -12.24 -26.52
CA ALA A 230 -11.43 -12.83 -25.20
C ALA A 230 -12.30 -12.03 -24.23
N ARG A 231 -12.86 -12.70 -23.21
CA ARG A 231 -13.47 -11.97 -22.10
C ARG A 231 -12.40 -11.36 -21.23
N VAL A 232 -12.67 -10.17 -20.70
CA VAL A 232 -11.71 -9.46 -19.83
C VAL A 232 -11.59 -10.15 -18.46
N ASP A 233 -12.63 -10.83 -18.00
CA ASP A 233 -12.63 -11.62 -16.76
C ASP A 233 -12.03 -13.04 -16.89
N GLY A 234 -11.60 -13.44 -18.09
CA GLY A 234 -10.90 -14.71 -18.34
C GLY A 234 -11.77 -15.96 -18.47
N ALA A 235 -13.06 -15.93 -18.12
CA ALA A 235 -13.94 -17.10 -18.17
C ALA A 235 -14.75 -17.15 -19.47
N TRP A 236 -14.25 -17.88 -20.48
CA TRP A 236 -14.93 -17.99 -21.78
C TRP A 236 -16.32 -18.64 -21.65
N ALA A 237 -17.34 -17.97 -22.21
CA ALA A 237 -18.67 -18.52 -22.44
C ALA A 237 -19.00 -18.39 -23.93
N PRO A 238 -19.79 -19.31 -24.52
CA PRO A 238 -20.19 -19.21 -25.93
C PRO A 238 -20.79 -17.83 -26.23
N LEU A 239 -20.13 -17.07 -27.09
CA LEU A 239 -20.58 -15.73 -27.47
C LEU A 239 -21.42 -15.85 -28.75
N ALA A 240 -22.74 -15.83 -28.59
CA ALA A 240 -23.70 -15.93 -29.70
C ALA A 240 -24.53 -14.64 -29.80
N PRO A 241 -23.97 -13.55 -30.34
CA PRO A 241 -24.74 -12.31 -30.53
C PRO A 241 -25.86 -12.55 -31.54
N ALA A 242 -26.99 -11.86 -31.36
CA ALA A 242 -27.99 -11.75 -32.42
C ALA A 242 -27.54 -10.72 -33.48
N ASN A 243 -28.08 -10.85 -34.70
CA ASN A 243 -27.85 -9.85 -35.73
C ASN A 243 -28.46 -8.51 -35.27
N GLY A 244 -27.64 -7.47 -35.23
CA GLY A 244 -28.02 -6.15 -34.71
C GLY A 244 -27.73 -5.93 -33.23
N ASP A 245 -27.14 -6.90 -32.52
CA ASP A 245 -26.68 -6.68 -31.15
C ASP A 245 -25.64 -5.56 -31.10
N GLU A 246 -25.74 -4.73 -30.06
CA GLU A 246 -24.91 -3.55 -29.90
C GLU A 246 -23.54 -3.91 -29.30
N VAL A 247 -22.50 -3.58 -30.04
CA VAL A 247 -21.10 -3.68 -29.64
C VAL A 247 -20.63 -2.27 -29.27
N VAL A 248 -20.54 -2.01 -27.97
CA VAL A 248 -20.28 -0.67 -27.42
C VAL A 248 -18.79 -0.50 -27.13
N LEU A 249 -18.14 0.43 -27.82
CA LEU A 249 -16.73 0.75 -27.63
C LEU A 249 -16.45 1.25 -26.22
N GLN A 250 -15.43 0.69 -25.57
CA GLN A 250 -14.92 1.23 -24.31
C GLN A 250 -13.82 2.28 -24.57
N PRO A 251 -13.65 3.27 -23.69
CA PRO A 251 -12.64 4.29 -23.80
C PRO A 251 -11.23 3.72 -23.96
N PHE A 252 -10.42 4.47 -24.68
CA PHE A 252 -9.00 4.22 -24.83
C PHE A 252 -8.29 5.51 -25.22
N VAL A 253 -6.97 5.52 -25.14
CA VAL A 253 -6.12 6.60 -25.67
C VAL A 253 -5.17 6.03 -26.70
N LYS A 254 -5.00 6.74 -27.81
CA LYS A 254 -3.83 6.54 -28.67
C LYS A 254 -2.67 7.37 -28.12
N VAL A 255 -1.59 6.71 -27.78
CA VAL A 255 -0.34 7.33 -27.33
C VAL A 255 0.65 7.24 -28.48
N ALA A 256 0.95 8.38 -29.10
CA ALA A 256 1.94 8.50 -30.16
C ALA A 256 3.26 8.99 -29.54
N SER A 257 4.33 8.22 -29.72
CA SER A 257 5.68 8.58 -29.30
C SER A 257 6.60 8.63 -30.50
N THR A 258 7.18 9.79 -30.78
CA THR A 258 8.12 10.00 -31.88
C THR A 258 9.53 10.13 -31.32
N GLY A 259 10.35 9.10 -31.45
CA GLY A 259 11.78 9.14 -31.12
C GLY A 259 12.59 9.79 -32.24
N ILE A 260 13.54 10.63 -31.86
CA ILE A 260 14.34 11.48 -32.74
C ILE A 260 15.81 11.24 -32.38
N PHE A 261 16.59 10.76 -33.33
CA PHE A 261 18.02 10.50 -33.18
C PHE A 261 18.83 11.29 -34.22
N GLY A 262 19.77 12.12 -33.77
CA GLY A 262 20.63 12.95 -34.61
C GLY A 262 20.13 14.39 -34.81
N GLN A 263 20.86 15.15 -35.63
CA GLN A 263 20.57 16.56 -35.98
C GLN A 263 20.84 16.78 -37.47
N GLY A 264 20.09 17.68 -38.12
CA GLY A 264 20.28 18.02 -39.54
C GLY A 264 19.86 16.91 -40.52
N THR A 265 20.50 16.84 -41.69
CA THR A 265 20.14 15.93 -42.81
C THR A 265 20.36 14.44 -42.52
N LEU A 266 21.02 14.11 -41.41
CA LEU A 266 21.23 12.73 -40.92
C LEU A 266 20.36 12.39 -39.70
N GLY A 267 19.42 13.27 -39.32
CA GLY A 267 18.45 13.00 -38.26
C GLY A 267 17.40 11.99 -38.69
N THR A 268 17.16 10.98 -37.87
CA THR A 268 16.18 9.92 -38.10
C THR A 268 15.08 10.00 -37.06
N ASN A 269 13.82 9.94 -37.52
CA ASN A 269 12.64 9.96 -36.65
C ASN A 269 11.85 8.66 -36.80
N ARG A 270 11.36 8.12 -35.68
CA ARG A 270 10.48 6.95 -35.66
C ARG A 270 9.25 7.25 -34.80
N LEU A 271 8.07 7.14 -35.39
CA LEU A 271 6.79 7.20 -34.68
C LEU A 271 6.35 5.77 -34.30
N ILE A 272 5.94 5.58 -33.05
CA ILE A 272 5.27 4.38 -32.55
C ILE A 272 3.94 4.82 -31.95
N THR A 273 2.86 4.09 -32.25
CA THR A 273 1.53 4.38 -31.69
C THR A 273 1.04 3.20 -30.86
N TYR A 274 0.58 3.48 -29.65
CA TYR A 274 0.00 2.50 -28.74
C TYR A 274 -1.48 2.77 -28.51
N HIS A 275 -2.30 1.72 -28.57
CA HIS A 275 -3.71 1.76 -28.23
C HIS A 275 -3.89 1.25 -26.80
N VAL A 276 -4.17 2.18 -25.88
CA VAL A 276 -4.21 1.92 -24.44
C VAL A 276 -5.67 1.98 -23.95
N PRO A 277 -6.32 0.84 -23.65
CA PRO A 277 -7.66 0.81 -23.07
C PRO A 277 -7.71 1.54 -21.74
N ILE A 278 -8.81 2.26 -21.51
CA ILE A 278 -9.09 2.98 -20.27
C ILE A 278 -10.45 2.51 -19.76
N GLY A 279 -10.55 2.22 -18.46
CA GLY A 279 -11.82 1.82 -17.88
C GLY A 279 -12.91 2.89 -18.03
N THR A 280 -14.14 2.43 -18.32
CA THR A 280 -15.38 3.21 -18.37
C THR A 280 -15.86 3.55 -16.97
N GLY A 281 -15.26 4.57 -16.36
CA GLY A 281 -15.74 5.10 -15.09
C GLY A 281 -14.94 6.33 -14.75
N GLY A 282 -15.56 7.50 -14.84
CA GLY A 282 -14.98 8.75 -14.41
C GLY A 282 -14.91 8.87 -12.89
N ALA A 283 -14.24 7.93 -12.22
CA ALA A 283 -13.64 8.27 -10.94
C ALA A 283 -12.40 9.10 -11.30
N THR A 284 -12.36 10.41 -11.13
CA THR A 284 -11.06 11.00 -10.77
C THR A 284 -10.57 10.24 -9.54
N ALA A 285 -9.26 10.01 -9.38
CA ALA A 285 -8.76 9.50 -8.10
C ALA A 285 -9.37 10.40 -7.01
N SER A 286 -10.23 9.81 -6.18
CA SER A 286 -11.00 10.56 -5.21
C SER A 286 -10.46 10.16 -3.86
N GLU A 287 -9.86 11.13 -3.20
CA GLU A 287 -9.39 11.03 -1.83
C GLU A 287 -10.39 11.73 -0.94
N TRP A 288 -10.70 11.09 0.18
CA TRP A 288 -11.47 11.69 1.25
C TRP A 288 -10.71 11.49 2.56
N HIS A 289 -10.69 12.55 3.38
CA HIS A 289 -9.91 12.65 4.61
C HIS A 289 -10.79 13.20 5.72
N GLU A 290 -10.80 12.50 6.84
CA GLU A 290 -11.51 12.81 8.07
C GLU A 290 -10.50 13.03 9.20
N ARG A 291 -10.54 14.22 9.80
CA ARG A 291 -9.70 14.63 10.95
C ARG A 291 -10.43 14.55 12.29
N PHE A 292 -11.71 14.16 12.25
CA PHE A 292 -12.61 14.13 13.41
C PHE A 292 -12.73 15.48 14.11
N ASP A 293 -12.75 16.57 13.34
CA ASP A 293 -12.98 17.92 13.84
C ASP A 293 -14.47 18.21 14.11
N ASP A 294 -15.38 17.46 13.47
CA ASP A 294 -16.83 17.61 13.64
C ASP A 294 -17.37 16.64 14.69
N PRO A 295 -17.80 17.13 15.87
CA PRO A 295 -18.33 16.27 16.94
C PRO A 295 -19.65 15.59 16.57
N SER A 296 -20.33 15.99 15.49
CA SER A 296 -21.58 15.36 15.06
C SER A 296 -21.37 14.01 14.38
N LEU A 297 -20.15 13.69 13.93
CA LEU A 297 -19.82 12.48 13.17
C LEU A 297 -20.76 12.24 11.97
N GLY A 298 -21.20 13.30 11.27
CA GLY A 298 -22.23 13.21 10.22
C GLY A 298 -21.88 12.33 9.01
N ASN A 299 -20.59 12.06 8.80
CA ASN A 299 -20.08 11.17 7.76
C ASN A 299 -20.03 9.68 8.19
N TRP A 300 -20.44 9.37 9.41
CA TRP A 300 -20.38 8.04 10.01
C TRP A 300 -21.78 7.56 10.36
N ASN A 301 -21.96 6.25 10.46
CA ASN A 301 -23.20 5.64 10.96
C ASN A 301 -23.23 5.74 12.49
N ALA A 302 -23.43 6.96 12.99
CA ALA A 302 -23.54 7.30 14.41
C ALA A 302 -25.02 7.57 14.80
N PRO A 303 -25.54 7.01 15.92
CA PRO A 303 -24.86 6.10 16.84
C PRO A 303 -24.53 4.75 16.20
N SER A 304 -23.39 4.17 16.58
CA SER A 304 -22.92 2.87 16.12
C SER A 304 -23.84 1.73 16.57
N SER A 305 -23.81 0.62 15.81
CA SER A 305 -24.51 -0.62 16.18
C SER A 305 -23.78 -1.44 17.26
N GLU A 306 -22.48 -1.18 17.45
CA GLU A 306 -21.64 -1.80 18.48
C GLU A 306 -20.74 -0.72 19.11
N GLY A 307 -20.83 -0.55 20.43
CA GLY A 307 -20.05 0.40 21.21
C GLY A 307 -20.49 1.86 21.04
N ALA A 308 -19.70 2.77 21.62
CA ALA A 308 -19.96 4.21 21.62
C ALA A 308 -18.70 5.00 21.29
N HIS A 309 -18.85 6.07 20.52
CA HIS A 309 -17.74 6.88 20.01
C HIS A 309 -18.05 8.37 20.18
N ALA A 310 -17.03 9.17 20.44
CA ALA A 310 -17.15 10.62 20.48
C ALA A 310 -15.84 11.28 20.06
N VAL A 311 -15.93 12.48 19.48
CA VAL A 311 -14.75 13.31 19.27
C VAL A 311 -14.25 13.82 20.62
N ALA A 312 -12.95 13.65 20.89
CA ALA A 312 -12.30 14.12 22.10
C ALA A 312 -10.95 14.77 21.79
N ALA A 313 -10.53 15.71 22.64
CA ALA A 313 -9.21 16.33 22.53
C ALA A 313 -8.13 15.38 23.08
N VAL A 314 -7.07 15.17 22.31
CA VAL A 314 -5.91 14.33 22.64
C VAL A 314 -4.68 14.84 21.87
N ASP A 315 -3.52 14.84 22.53
CA ASP A 315 -2.24 15.22 21.92
C ASP A 315 -2.28 16.55 21.11
N GLY A 316 -2.95 17.56 21.67
CA GLY A 316 -3.05 18.89 21.07
C GLY A 316 -4.05 19.06 19.91
N GLY A 317 -4.80 18.02 19.52
CA GLY A 317 -5.86 18.11 18.51
C GLY A 317 -7.10 17.29 18.87
N ASN A 318 -8.04 17.19 17.93
CA ASN A 318 -9.22 16.32 18.08
C ASN A 318 -8.97 14.95 17.47
N ALA A 319 -9.59 13.92 18.01
CA ALA A 319 -9.61 12.57 17.45
C ALA A 319 -10.89 11.83 17.85
N LEU A 320 -11.22 10.76 17.13
CA LEU A 320 -12.30 9.86 17.50
C LEU A 320 -11.88 8.98 18.68
N ARG A 321 -12.49 9.17 19.84
CA ARG A 321 -12.29 8.33 21.02
C ARG A 321 -13.34 7.23 21.10
N VAL A 322 -12.92 6.02 21.42
CA VAL A 322 -13.83 4.96 21.86
C VAL A 322 -14.26 5.26 23.30
N THR A 323 -15.56 5.47 23.50
CA THR A 323 -16.14 5.88 24.80
C THR A 323 -16.95 4.78 25.47
N GLY A 324 -17.32 3.74 24.73
CA GLY A 324 -17.95 2.55 25.27
C GLY A 324 -17.78 1.36 24.33
N THR A 325 -17.89 0.17 24.88
CA THR A 325 -17.89 -1.09 24.15
C THR A 325 -19.16 -1.86 24.49
N ASP A 326 -19.65 -2.63 23.53
CA ASP A 326 -20.78 -3.53 23.73
C ASP A 326 -20.31 -4.97 23.91
N ARG A 327 -20.89 -5.64 24.88
CA ARG A 327 -20.60 -7.06 25.12
C ARG A 327 -21.34 -7.91 24.10
N LEU A 328 -20.60 -8.61 23.27
CA LEU A 328 -21.17 -9.54 22.30
C LEU A 328 -21.75 -10.78 23.02
N PRO A 329 -23.02 -11.14 22.80
CA PRO A 329 -23.63 -12.30 23.42
C PRO A 329 -22.87 -13.59 23.05
N ALA A 330 -22.57 -14.44 24.03
CA ALA A 330 -21.86 -15.72 23.94
C ALA A 330 -20.32 -15.70 23.80
N THR A 331 -19.66 -14.57 23.50
CA THR A 331 -18.20 -14.49 23.30
C THR A 331 -17.42 -14.07 24.56
N GLN A 332 -18.08 -13.40 25.52
CA GLN A 332 -17.41 -12.64 26.60
C GLN A 332 -16.48 -11.51 26.11
N LEU A 333 -16.58 -11.12 24.84
CA LEU A 333 -15.80 -10.04 24.24
C LEU A 333 -16.58 -8.74 24.24
N ASP A 334 -15.84 -7.66 24.43
CA ASP A 334 -16.33 -6.30 24.31
C ASP A 334 -15.88 -5.76 22.94
N SER A 335 -16.82 -5.25 22.15
CA SER A 335 -16.58 -4.72 20.81
C SER A 335 -17.00 -3.26 20.69
N SER A 336 -16.31 -2.54 19.81
CA SER A 336 -16.77 -1.26 19.29
C SER A 336 -16.54 -1.26 17.78
N GLN A 337 -17.53 -0.83 17.01
CA GLN A 337 -17.40 -0.70 15.56
C GLN A 337 -18.14 0.54 15.07
N LEU A 338 -17.43 1.41 14.34
CA LEU A 338 -18.00 2.59 13.70
C LEU A 338 -17.87 2.45 12.18
N ALA A 339 -19.00 2.34 11.50
CA ALA A 339 -19.04 2.22 10.05
C ALA A 339 -19.08 3.59 9.36
N LEU A 340 -18.36 3.71 8.25
CA LEU A 340 -18.39 4.91 7.41
C LEU A 340 -19.74 5.00 6.67
N ASN A 341 -20.33 6.20 6.65
CA ASN A 341 -21.41 6.53 5.73
C ASN A 341 -20.80 7.17 4.48
N TRP A 342 -20.26 6.33 3.60
CA TRP A 342 -19.52 6.79 2.42
C TRP A 342 -20.37 7.68 1.50
N SER A 343 -21.69 7.50 1.50
CA SER A 343 -22.60 8.33 0.71
C SER A 343 -22.69 9.77 1.22
N GLN A 344 -22.70 9.96 2.54
CA GLN A 344 -22.66 11.29 3.17
C GLN A 344 -21.27 11.93 3.08
N ALA A 345 -20.23 11.11 3.21
CA ALA A 345 -18.84 11.52 3.03
C ALA A 345 -18.50 11.95 1.58
N GLY A 346 -19.39 11.72 0.61
CA GLY A 346 -19.15 12.05 -0.80
C GLY A 346 -18.18 11.10 -1.52
N VAL A 347 -17.96 9.91 -0.97
CA VAL A 347 -17.08 8.87 -1.53
C VAL A 347 -17.89 7.94 -2.44
N ASP A 348 -17.68 7.99 -3.75
CA ASP A 348 -18.53 7.24 -4.70
C ASP A 348 -18.06 5.78 -4.94
N LEU A 349 -18.29 4.93 -3.92
CA LEU A 349 -17.98 3.49 -4.01
C LEU A 349 -18.82 2.76 -5.07
N ALA A 350 -20.05 3.23 -5.32
CA ALA A 350 -20.96 2.58 -6.28
C ALA A 350 -20.46 2.73 -7.72
N SER A 351 -20.00 3.93 -8.10
CA SER A 351 -19.39 4.15 -9.42
C SER A 351 -18.05 3.44 -9.54
N ALA A 352 -17.23 3.43 -8.50
CA ALA A 352 -15.96 2.68 -8.50
C ALA A 352 -16.18 1.18 -8.69
N TRP A 353 -17.19 0.61 -8.02
CA TRP A 353 -17.56 -0.81 -8.13
C TRP A 353 -18.12 -1.16 -9.52
N SER A 354 -19.13 -0.42 -9.99
CA SER A 354 -19.78 -0.69 -11.28
C SER A 354 -18.86 -0.44 -12.47
N GLY A 355 -18.01 0.59 -12.40
CA GLY A 355 -17.00 0.90 -13.44
C GLY A 355 -15.91 -0.17 -13.58
N ASN A 356 -15.73 -1.02 -12.56
CA ASN A 356 -14.76 -2.11 -12.51
C ASN A 356 -15.38 -3.49 -12.82
N GLY A 357 -16.57 -3.54 -13.44
CA GLY A 357 -17.24 -4.82 -13.70
C GLY A 357 -17.72 -5.50 -12.43
N ASN A 358 -18.27 -4.71 -11.51
CA ASN A 358 -18.78 -5.10 -10.19
C ASN A 358 -17.67 -5.54 -9.21
N LEU A 359 -16.44 -5.06 -9.39
CA LEU A 359 -15.30 -5.33 -8.50
C LEU A 359 -14.91 -4.03 -7.79
N LEU A 360 -14.58 -4.08 -6.50
CA LEU A 360 -14.23 -2.85 -5.77
C LEU A 360 -12.78 -2.87 -5.27
N ASN A 361 -12.04 -1.82 -5.60
CA ASN A 361 -10.65 -1.63 -5.20
C ASN A 361 -10.51 -0.28 -4.49
N TYR A 362 -9.78 -0.23 -3.39
CA TYR A 362 -9.49 1.00 -2.64
C TYR A 362 -8.31 0.80 -1.69
N ASP A 363 -7.72 1.92 -1.29
CA ASP A 363 -6.82 2.01 -0.15
C ASP A 363 -7.54 2.76 0.97
N VAL A 364 -7.38 2.31 2.21
CA VAL A 364 -7.89 2.98 3.41
C VAL A 364 -6.83 2.99 4.49
N GLN A 365 -6.72 4.09 5.22
CA GLN A 365 -5.81 4.23 6.33
C GLN A 365 -6.47 4.94 7.52
N ALA A 366 -5.92 4.72 8.70
CA ALA A 366 -6.19 5.53 9.89
C ALA A 366 -4.94 5.58 10.77
N LYS A 367 -4.78 6.68 11.49
CA LYS A 367 -3.86 6.76 12.62
C LYS A 367 -4.56 6.25 13.86
N ILE A 368 -3.86 5.46 14.66
CA ILE A 368 -4.42 4.80 15.84
C ILE A 368 -3.57 5.21 17.03
N PHE A 369 -4.15 5.76 18.08
CA PHE A 369 -3.42 6.03 19.33
C PHE A 369 -3.93 5.12 20.44
N LEU A 370 -2.98 4.43 21.07
CA LEU A 370 -3.20 3.46 22.14
C LEU A 370 -2.66 4.09 23.42
N ASN A 371 -3.53 4.68 24.25
CA ASN A 371 -3.09 5.43 25.41
C ASN A 371 -2.79 4.49 26.59
N ASP A 372 -1.54 4.03 26.67
CA ASP A 372 -1.03 3.16 27.73
C ASP A 372 -1.86 1.87 27.92
N GLU A 373 -2.42 1.35 26.81
CA GLU A 373 -3.20 0.13 26.84
C GLU A 373 -2.27 -1.11 26.97
N PRO A 374 -2.35 -1.88 28.08
CA PRO A 374 -1.49 -3.04 28.27
C PRO A 374 -1.84 -4.19 27.31
N VAL A 375 -3.11 -4.23 26.89
CA VAL A 375 -3.72 -5.21 25.99
C VAL A 375 -4.66 -4.44 25.09
N TYR A 376 -4.56 -4.65 23.78
CA TYR A 376 -5.36 -3.89 22.82
C TYR A 376 -5.62 -4.67 21.54
N LEU A 377 -6.73 -4.34 20.90
CA LEU A 377 -6.98 -4.63 19.50
C LEU A 377 -7.70 -3.41 18.90
N ALA A 378 -7.08 -2.77 17.91
CA ALA A 378 -7.65 -1.62 17.22
C ALA A 378 -7.27 -1.63 15.74
N GLY A 379 -8.21 -1.25 14.86
CA GLY A 379 -7.90 -1.24 13.44
C GLY A 379 -9.05 -0.92 12.50
N LEU A 380 -8.88 -1.38 11.27
CA LEU A 380 -9.73 -1.10 10.12
C LEU A 380 -10.62 -2.30 9.80
N SER A 381 -11.92 -2.07 9.63
CA SER A 381 -12.86 -3.04 9.07
C SER A 381 -13.05 -2.75 7.58
N VAL A 382 -12.94 -3.77 6.74
CA VAL A 382 -13.06 -3.67 5.29
C VAL A 382 -13.88 -4.83 4.73
N ARG A 383 -14.56 -4.61 3.61
CA ARG A 383 -15.66 -5.48 3.13
C ARG A 383 -16.83 -5.58 4.11
N LEU A 384 -17.01 -4.56 4.95
CA LEU A 384 -18.05 -4.53 5.98
C LEU A 384 -19.45 -4.57 5.36
N ASP A 385 -20.24 -5.58 5.72
CA ASP A 385 -21.64 -5.70 5.31
C ASP A 385 -22.60 -5.25 6.42
N GLY A 386 -23.91 -5.22 6.10
CA GLY A 386 -24.95 -4.83 7.06
C GLY A 386 -25.19 -5.84 8.19
N ASN A 387 -24.55 -7.01 8.15
CA ASN A 387 -24.60 -8.02 9.22
C ASN A 387 -23.34 -7.96 10.12
N GLY A 388 -22.43 -7.03 9.86
CA GLY A 388 -21.16 -6.90 10.56
C GLY A 388 -20.07 -7.86 10.06
N ASN A 389 -20.26 -8.56 8.93
CA ASN A 389 -19.21 -9.40 8.36
C ASN A 389 -18.14 -8.53 7.69
N HIS A 390 -16.86 -8.82 7.92
CA HIS A 390 -15.73 -8.07 7.37
C HIS A 390 -14.40 -8.83 7.53
N TYR A 391 -13.38 -8.34 6.82
CA TYR A 391 -11.98 -8.54 7.23
C TYR A 391 -11.60 -7.43 8.21
N GLY A 392 -10.90 -7.78 9.28
CA GLY A 392 -10.25 -6.80 10.15
C GLY A 392 -8.74 -6.84 10.02
N ILE A 393 -8.15 -5.66 9.96
CA ILE A 393 -6.71 -5.45 10.01
C ILE A 393 -6.46 -4.66 11.28
N SER A 394 -5.70 -5.21 12.21
CA SER A 394 -5.61 -4.65 13.57
C SER A 394 -4.18 -4.61 14.09
N LEU A 395 -3.86 -3.58 14.86
CA LEU A 395 -2.79 -3.63 15.85
C LEU A 395 -3.31 -4.44 17.04
N LEU A 396 -2.53 -5.42 17.48
CA LEU A 396 -2.91 -6.33 18.55
C LEU A 396 -1.77 -6.52 19.54
N LYS A 397 -2.10 -6.50 20.83
CA LYS A 397 -1.28 -7.06 21.91
C LYS A 397 -2.21 -7.82 22.83
N ALA A 398 -2.07 -9.14 22.89
CA ALA A 398 -2.92 -10.01 23.71
C ALA A 398 -2.36 -10.14 25.14
N ALA A 399 -3.27 -10.39 26.10
CA ALA A 399 -2.90 -10.72 27.47
C ALA A 399 -2.19 -12.09 27.57
N SER A 400 -1.49 -12.34 28.68
CA SER A 400 -0.76 -13.58 28.98
C SER A 400 -1.59 -14.88 28.93
N ASN A 401 -2.92 -14.78 28.99
CA ASN A 401 -3.84 -15.91 28.85
C ASN A 401 -4.34 -16.13 27.41
N ASN A 402 -3.73 -15.46 26.42
CA ASN A 402 -4.12 -15.51 25.00
C ASN A 402 -5.57 -15.09 24.72
N ALA A 403 -6.12 -14.18 25.53
CA ALA A 403 -7.50 -13.72 25.40
C ALA A 403 -7.68 -12.67 24.27
N ASP A 404 -7.45 -13.08 23.03
CA ASP A 404 -7.75 -12.27 21.83
C ASP A 404 -9.21 -12.40 21.36
N GLY A 405 -9.90 -13.44 21.84
CA GLY A 405 -11.31 -13.68 21.56
C GLY A 405 -11.61 -14.38 20.23
N ILE A 406 -10.60 -14.72 19.42
CA ILE A 406 -10.82 -15.38 18.13
C ILE A 406 -10.40 -16.86 18.27
N PRO A 407 -11.35 -17.80 18.32
CA PRO A 407 -11.04 -19.21 18.53
C PRO A 407 -10.49 -19.85 17.24
N ASP A 408 -9.18 -20.02 17.16
CA ASP A 408 -8.51 -20.60 15.98
C ASP A 408 -7.25 -21.44 16.33
N ASN A 409 -6.72 -22.14 15.34
CA ASN A 409 -5.48 -22.93 15.43
C ASN A 409 -4.21 -22.07 15.48
N ILE A 410 -4.30 -20.81 15.03
CA ILE A 410 -3.30 -19.78 15.30
C ILE A 410 -3.82 -18.96 16.47
N VAL A 411 -3.02 -18.90 17.53
CA VAL A 411 -3.29 -18.12 18.73
C VAL A 411 -2.21 -17.04 18.84
N PRO A 412 -2.55 -15.82 19.29
CA PRO A 412 -1.56 -14.76 19.48
C PRO A 412 -0.45 -15.18 20.41
N ILE A 413 0.72 -14.60 20.16
CA ILE A 413 1.82 -14.70 21.09
C ILE A 413 1.49 -13.73 22.25
N PRO A 414 1.36 -14.22 23.49
CA PRO A 414 1.03 -13.35 24.62
C PRO A 414 2.07 -12.25 24.79
N ASP A 415 1.59 -11.05 25.15
CA ASP A 415 2.38 -9.84 25.38
C ASP A 415 3.23 -9.34 24.19
N GLN A 416 3.08 -9.96 23.03
CA GLN A 416 3.74 -9.58 21.78
C GLN A 416 2.85 -8.62 20.97
N PRO A 417 3.31 -7.41 20.65
CA PRO A 417 2.64 -6.56 19.67
C PRO A 417 2.70 -7.18 18.27
N MET A 418 1.60 -7.10 17.53
CA MET A 418 1.42 -7.73 16.23
C MET A 418 0.54 -6.88 15.31
N ILE A 419 0.74 -7.01 13.99
CA ILE A 419 -0.27 -6.67 12.97
C ILE A 419 -0.98 -7.96 12.60
N VAL A 420 -2.31 -7.94 12.63
CA VAL A 420 -3.11 -9.14 12.49
C VAL A 420 -4.18 -8.92 11.43
N LEU A 421 -4.38 -9.94 10.58
CA LEU A 421 -5.47 -10.01 9.61
C LEU A 421 -6.35 -11.18 9.97
N TRP A 422 -7.64 -10.92 10.14
CA TRP A 422 -8.62 -11.89 10.61
C TRP A 422 -9.98 -11.62 9.94
N GLU A 423 -10.91 -12.57 10.02
CA GLU A 423 -12.24 -12.45 9.41
C GLU A 423 -13.40 -12.73 10.39
N ARG A 424 -14.43 -11.90 10.29
CA ARG A 424 -15.79 -12.14 10.79
C ARG A 424 -16.66 -12.44 9.56
N ALA A 425 -16.88 -13.70 9.24
CA ALA A 425 -17.69 -14.12 8.10
C ALA A 425 -18.91 -14.99 8.49
N HIS A 426 -19.21 -15.06 9.79
CA HIS A 426 -20.24 -15.94 10.32
C HIS A 426 -20.85 -15.34 11.60
N ALA A 427 -22.14 -15.58 11.80
CA ALA A 427 -22.87 -15.10 12.98
C ALA A 427 -22.40 -15.81 14.27
N ASP A 428 -22.08 -17.11 14.19
CA ASP A 428 -21.41 -17.83 15.27
C ASP A 428 -19.92 -17.48 15.30
N TYR A 429 -19.54 -16.78 16.38
CA TYR A 429 -18.19 -16.32 16.69
C TYR A 429 -17.13 -17.42 16.73
N ARG A 430 -17.54 -18.68 16.97
CA ARG A 430 -16.63 -19.84 16.95
C ARG A 430 -16.04 -20.12 15.57
N ASN A 431 -16.57 -19.45 14.55
CA ASN A 431 -16.15 -19.57 13.17
C ASN A 431 -15.47 -18.29 12.66
N TRP A 432 -15.17 -17.33 13.54
CA TRP A 432 -14.27 -16.22 13.22
C TRP A 432 -12.84 -16.76 13.20
N ARG A 433 -12.00 -16.22 12.31
CA ARG A 433 -10.71 -16.86 12.00
C ARG A 433 -9.59 -15.86 11.89
N TRP A 434 -8.43 -16.24 12.42
CA TRP A 434 -7.17 -15.62 12.08
C TRP A 434 -6.76 -16.04 10.68
N LEU A 435 -6.28 -15.09 9.90
CA LEU A 435 -5.82 -15.35 8.54
C LEU A 435 -4.31 -15.25 8.45
N ALA A 436 -3.71 -14.19 9.00
CA ALA A 436 -2.26 -13.99 9.00
C ALA A 436 -1.81 -13.02 10.09
N TYR A 437 -0.53 -13.07 10.44
CA TYR A 437 0.06 -12.11 11.36
C TYR A 437 1.50 -11.74 11.01
N LYS A 438 1.90 -10.55 11.47
CA LYS A 438 3.29 -10.09 11.56
C LYS A 438 3.57 -9.72 13.01
N THR A 439 4.64 -10.23 13.60
CA THR A 439 5.12 -9.74 14.89
C THR A 439 5.76 -8.37 14.71
N LEU A 440 5.53 -7.50 15.69
CA LEU A 440 6.11 -6.17 15.75
C LEU A 440 7.19 -6.16 16.81
N VAL A 441 8.39 -5.81 16.41
CA VAL A 441 9.49 -5.54 17.34
C VAL A 441 9.61 -4.03 17.55
N PRO A 442 10.19 -3.57 18.66
CA PRO A 442 10.63 -2.20 18.84
C PRO A 442 11.14 -1.48 17.59
N SER A 443 12.13 -2.07 16.91
CA SER A 443 12.76 -1.49 15.72
C SER A 443 11.84 -1.36 14.51
N ASP A 444 10.58 -1.82 14.61
CA ASP A 444 9.56 -1.58 13.60
C ASP A 444 9.02 -0.15 13.63
N PHE A 445 9.12 0.60 14.73
CA PHE A 445 8.60 1.97 14.80
C PHE A 445 9.69 2.99 15.16
N SER A 446 9.63 4.17 14.54
CA SER A 446 10.54 5.30 14.82
C SER A 446 10.58 5.75 16.29
N GLN A 447 9.50 5.47 17.04
CA GLN A 447 9.28 5.92 18.42
C GLN A 447 8.81 4.79 19.35
N GLY A 448 8.94 3.52 18.97
CA GLY A 448 8.40 2.39 19.75
C GLY A 448 9.47 1.44 20.27
N GLY A 449 9.48 1.18 21.57
CA GLY A 449 10.07 -0.04 22.12
C GLY A 449 11.59 -0.12 22.19
N ILE A 450 12.35 0.95 21.90
CA ILE A 450 13.79 0.92 22.16
C ILE A 450 13.99 0.60 23.64
N ILE A 451 14.51 -0.58 23.94
CA ILE A 451 14.83 -1.00 25.30
C ILE A 451 16.17 -0.39 25.65
N TYR A 452 16.14 0.55 26.59
CA TYR A 452 17.34 1.20 27.12
C TYR A 452 17.95 0.41 28.28
N PHE A 453 17.11 -0.31 29.00
CA PHE A 453 17.50 -1.18 30.11
C PHE A 453 16.45 -2.27 30.28
N GLU A 454 16.88 -3.51 30.53
CA GLU A 454 15.98 -4.59 30.91
C GLU A 454 16.68 -5.56 31.86
N ASP A 455 15.93 -6.14 32.78
CA ASP A 455 16.36 -7.28 33.58
C ASP A 455 15.17 -8.12 34.04
N ASP A 456 15.17 -9.40 33.67
CA ASP A 456 14.23 -10.44 34.10
C ASP A 456 14.68 -11.14 35.40
N MET A 457 15.80 -10.70 35.98
CA MET A 457 16.43 -11.21 37.20
C MET A 457 16.98 -12.64 37.10
N GLU A 458 17.02 -13.21 35.89
CA GLU A 458 17.48 -14.58 35.64
C GLU A 458 18.95 -14.67 35.20
N ALA A 459 19.58 -13.56 34.86
CA ALA A 459 20.99 -13.56 34.45
C ALA A 459 21.98 -13.32 35.60
N GLY A 460 21.51 -13.29 36.86
CA GLY A 460 22.34 -12.99 38.04
C GLY A 460 22.40 -11.48 38.35
N THR A 461 23.43 -11.03 39.07
CA THR A 461 23.44 -9.68 39.68
C THR A 461 24.20 -8.62 38.88
N THR A 462 24.69 -8.94 37.67
CA THR A 462 25.65 -8.08 36.93
C THR A 462 25.12 -6.72 36.53
N LYS A 463 23.79 -6.55 36.45
CA LYS A 463 23.12 -5.28 36.12
C LYS A 463 22.82 -4.40 37.34
N TRP A 464 23.14 -4.86 38.55
CA TRP A 464 22.79 -4.19 39.81
C TRP A 464 23.99 -4.06 40.76
N THR A 465 24.04 -2.94 41.47
CA THR A 465 24.89 -2.76 42.66
C THR A 465 23.98 -2.73 43.86
N THR A 466 24.27 -3.53 44.89
CA THR A 466 23.36 -3.75 46.01
C THR A 466 24.00 -3.41 47.35
N ASP A 467 23.22 -2.77 48.22
CA ASP A 467 23.53 -2.68 49.64
C ASP A 467 23.05 -3.96 50.33
N ALA A 468 23.85 -4.52 51.25
CA ALA A 468 23.38 -5.64 52.07
C ALA A 468 22.17 -5.20 52.91
N PRO A 469 21.10 -6.03 53.03
CA PRO A 469 21.03 -7.45 52.69
C PRO A 469 20.43 -7.80 51.32
N TRP A 470 20.20 -6.83 50.42
CA TRP A 470 19.54 -7.09 49.13
C TRP A 470 20.19 -8.26 48.37
N GLY A 471 19.36 -9.20 47.92
CA GLY A 471 19.81 -10.42 47.25
C GLY A 471 18.74 -11.04 46.35
N LEU A 472 19.21 -11.84 45.38
CA LEU A 472 18.31 -12.65 44.56
C LEU A 472 17.79 -13.83 45.38
N VAL A 473 16.48 -14.02 45.38
CA VAL A 473 15.79 -15.16 46.00
C VAL A 473 15.07 -15.97 44.94
N ALA A 474 14.81 -17.25 45.23
CA ALA A 474 13.98 -18.07 44.38
C ALA A 474 12.51 -17.63 44.48
N ASN A 475 11.82 -17.54 43.34
CA ASN A 475 10.36 -17.37 43.33
C ASN A 475 9.72 -18.62 43.94
N SER A 476 9.22 -18.53 45.18
CA SER A 476 8.63 -19.66 45.91
C SER A 476 7.09 -19.66 45.78
N PRO A 477 6.45 -20.77 45.35
CA PRO A 477 5.01 -20.94 45.45
C PRO A 477 4.55 -21.00 46.92
N PRO A 478 3.41 -20.41 47.31
CA PRO A 478 2.35 -19.85 46.46
C PRO A 478 2.32 -18.32 46.54
N ALA A 479 3.37 -17.63 46.10
CA ALA A 479 3.31 -16.17 45.91
C ALA A 479 2.57 -15.83 44.60
N ASN A 480 1.25 -16.04 44.58
CA ASN A 480 0.25 -15.57 43.60
C ASN A 480 0.79 -15.04 42.26
N ASN A 481 1.24 -15.95 41.39
CA ASN A 481 1.65 -15.71 39.99
C ASN A 481 2.85 -14.75 39.85
N PRO A 482 4.09 -15.17 40.21
CA PRO A 482 5.28 -14.36 39.99
C PRO A 482 5.47 -14.07 38.49
N PRO A 483 6.03 -12.90 38.14
CA PRO A 483 6.12 -12.47 36.75
C PRO A 483 7.22 -13.24 35.99
N SER A 484 8.32 -13.59 36.68
CA SER A 484 9.37 -14.48 36.16
C SER A 484 9.40 -15.87 36.85
N PRO A 485 9.88 -16.94 36.18
CA PRO A 485 9.69 -18.31 36.65
C PRO A 485 10.63 -18.75 37.78
N THR A 486 11.80 -18.12 37.98
CA THR A 486 12.83 -18.68 38.89
C THR A 486 13.37 -17.74 39.95
N ARG A 487 13.52 -16.43 39.72
CA ARG A 487 14.11 -15.49 40.70
C ARG A 487 13.47 -14.10 40.68
N CYS A 488 13.65 -13.39 41.79
CA CYS A 488 13.41 -11.94 41.91
C CYS A 488 14.40 -11.33 42.90
N TRP A 489 14.46 -9.99 42.97
CA TRP A 489 15.17 -9.29 44.03
C TRP A 489 14.32 -9.21 45.30
N HIS A 490 14.97 -9.37 46.45
CA HIS A 490 14.39 -9.15 47.77
C HIS A 490 15.36 -8.32 48.63
N ASP A 491 14.84 -7.36 49.41
CA ASP A 491 15.67 -6.54 50.29
C ASP A 491 16.27 -7.32 51.46
N SER A 492 15.56 -8.34 51.96
CA SER A 492 15.97 -9.14 53.11
C SER A 492 15.84 -10.65 52.87
N PRO A 493 16.62 -11.28 51.98
CA PRO A 493 16.55 -12.72 51.68
C PRO A 493 16.62 -13.67 52.89
N GLY A 494 17.16 -13.20 54.01
CA GLY A 494 17.32 -13.96 55.24
C GLY A 494 16.14 -13.91 56.22
N GLY A 495 15.07 -13.14 55.94
CA GLY A 495 13.92 -12.97 56.81
C GLY A 495 13.28 -11.58 56.69
N ASP A 496 12.67 -11.09 57.76
CA ASP A 496 12.03 -9.77 57.79
C ASP A 496 13.02 -8.63 57.48
N SER A 497 12.51 -7.50 56.99
CA SER A 497 13.34 -6.34 56.64
C SER A 497 14.21 -5.86 57.81
N PRO A 498 15.45 -5.41 57.55
CA PRO A 498 16.33 -4.88 58.59
C PRO A 498 15.74 -3.63 59.26
N GLU A 499 15.99 -3.47 60.56
CA GLU A 499 15.63 -2.26 61.32
C GLU A 499 16.58 -1.10 60.98
N ASP A 500 16.06 0.14 61.02
CA ASP A 500 16.84 1.37 60.76
C ASP A 500 17.66 1.39 59.46
N ALA A 501 17.14 0.70 58.44
CA ALA A 501 17.84 0.53 57.19
C ALA A 501 17.58 1.68 56.24
N ASP A 502 18.63 2.08 55.54
CA ASP A 502 18.56 2.93 54.37
C ASP A 502 19.42 2.26 53.29
N ILE A 503 18.79 1.34 52.56
CA ILE A 503 19.45 0.38 51.67
C ILE A 503 18.83 0.43 50.28
N SER A 504 19.62 0.13 49.26
CA SER A 504 19.16 0.20 47.87
C SER A 504 19.76 -0.85 46.96
N ILE A 505 19.07 -1.07 45.84
CA ILE A 505 19.63 -1.67 44.63
C ILE A 505 19.63 -0.64 43.52
N GLU A 506 20.80 -0.43 42.93
CA GLU A 506 21.02 0.56 41.88
C GLU A 506 21.36 -0.13 40.56
N SER A 507 20.69 0.24 39.48
CA SER A 507 20.98 -0.29 38.14
C SER A 507 22.38 0.13 37.67
N VAL A 508 22.94 -0.56 36.68
CA VAL A 508 23.99 0.03 35.83
C VAL A 508 23.47 1.28 35.11
N SER A 509 24.39 2.10 34.61
CA SER A 509 24.02 3.28 33.80
C SER A 509 23.52 2.86 32.42
N PHE A 510 22.49 3.54 31.93
CA PHE A 510 21.96 3.42 30.58
C PHE A 510 21.74 4.79 29.93
N ASP A 511 21.58 4.80 28.60
CA ASP A 511 21.57 6.01 27.76
C ASP A 511 20.16 6.25 27.18
N LEU A 512 19.51 7.34 27.59
CA LEU A 512 18.24 7.83 27.07
C LEU A 512 18.40 8.98 26.06
N SER A 513 19.59 9.19 25.49
CA SER A 513 19.84 10.34 24.60
C SER A 513 19.14 10.28 23.25
N THR A 514 18.66 9.10 22.88
CA THR A 514 17.78 8.90 21.72
C THR A 514 16.32 8.66 22.11
N ALA A 515 15.99 8.69 23.40
CA ALA A 515 14.63 8.48 23.89
C ALA A 515 13.76 9.70 23.65
N ILE A 516 12.48 9.46 23.37
CA ILE A 516 11.50 10.49 23.05
C ILE A 516 10.42 10.55 24.15
N ALA A 517 9.89 9.40 24.55
CA ALA A 517 8.91 9.22 25.61
C ALA A 517 9.25 7.96 26.45
N PRO A 518 10.42 7.94 27.12
CA PRO A 518 10.84 6.78 27.90
C PRO A 518 9.89 6.53 29.09
N GLN A 519 9.68 5.27 29.42
CA GLN A 519 8.95 4.82 30.60
C GLN A 519 9.68 3.69 31.32
N LEU A 520 9.51 3.62 32.63
CA LEU A 520 9.98 2.54 33.50
C LEU A 520 8.81 1.62 33.82
N SER A 521 8.97 0.33 33.58
CA SER A 521 8.07 -0.74 34.02
C SER A 521 8.77 -1.70 34.94
N PHE A 522 8.08 -2.20 35.96
CA PHE A 522 8.55 -3.28 36.83
C PHE A 522 7.37 -3.94 37.55
N TYR A 523 7.59 -5.14 38.06
CA TYR A 523 6.67 -5.79 38.99
C TYR A 523 7.19 -5.69 40.41
N HIS A 524 6.27 -5.51 41.36
CA HIS A 524 6.63 -5.58 42.77
C HIS A 524 5.52 -6.15 43.66
N ARG A 525 5.92 -6.67 44.82
CA ARG A 525 5.08 -6.91 45.98
C ARG A 525 5.84 -6.48 47.22
N PHE A 526 5.15 -6.06 48.27
CA PHE A 526 5.82 -5.60 49.48
C PHE A 526 4.95 -5.77 50.71
N ASP A 527 5.58 -5.95 51.87
CA ASP A 527 4.95 -5.84 53.17
C ASP A 527 5.81 -4.92 54.02
N LEU A 528 5.39 -3.65 54.09
CA LEU A 528 6.10 -2.58 54.78
C LEU A 528 5.34 -2.22 56.04
N TYR A 529 6.08 -2.05 57.13
CA TYR A 529 5.46 -1.79 58.41
C TYR A 529 4.75 -0.43 58.42
N ARG A 530 3.48 -0.45 58.83
CA ARG A 530 2.66 0.75 59.01
C ARG A 530 2.13 0.84 60.42
N PHE A 531 2.40 1.96 61.10
CA PHE A 531 1.91 2.19 62.44
C PHE A 531 0.57 2.94 62.44
N TRP A 532 -0.52 2.21 62.75
CA TRP A 532 -1.89 2.70 62.55
C TRP A 532 -2.33 3.87 63.44
N PHE A 533 -1.60 4.21 64.52
CA PHE A 533 -1.96 5.29 65.43
C PHE A 533 -1.04 6.52 65.41
N LEU A 534 0.18 6.42 64.84
CA LEU A 534 1.07 7.56 64.56
C LEU A 534 1.30 7.60 63.05
N GLY A 535 0.33 8.10 62.28
CA GLY A 535 0.35 8.10 60.80
C GLY A 535 1.49 8.89 60.11
N TRP A 536 2.54 9.25 60.84
CA TRP A 536 3.80 9.84 60.38
C TRP A 536 5.02 8.90 60.56
N TYR A 537 4.77 7.67 61.04
CA TYR A 537 5.75 6.59 61.23
C TYR A 537 5.39 5.36 60.38
N GLU A 538 6.01 5.27 59.20
CA GLU A 538 5.88 4.12 58.30
C GLU A 538 7.18 3.90 57.54
N ASP A 539 7.43 2.64 57.23
CA ASP A 539 8.48 2.24 56.29
C ASP A 539 8.03 2.58 54.88
N TYR A 540 9.00 2.87 54.00
CA TYR A 540 8.68 3.22 52.62
C TYR A 540 9.71 2.71 51.63
N ALA A 541 9.18 2.33 50.48
CA ALA A 541 9.91 1.92 49.29
C ALA A 541 9.85 3.06 48.27
N ASP A 542 10.99 3.70 48.00
CA ASP A 542 11.12 4.75 47.00
C ASP A 542 11.69 4.17 45.70
N VAL A 543 11.10 4.55 44.57
CA VAL A 543 11.70 4.39 43.23
C VAL A 543 12.29 5.73 42.85
N GLU A 544 13.58 5.75 42.52
CA GLU A 544 14.31 6.99 42.27
C GLU A 544 15.14 6.89 40.99
N ILE A 545 15.37 8.03 40.34
CA ILE A 545 16.15 8.16 39.10
C ILE A 545 17.29 9.16 39.29
N SER A 546 18.43 8.87 38.68
CA SER A 546 19.58 9.78 38.61
C SER A 546 19.95 10.05 37.16
N THR A 547 20.29 11.31 36.83
CA THR A 547 20.76 11.70 35.49
C THR A 547 22.27 11.99 35.44
N ASN A 548 22.97 11.74 36.54
CA ASN A 548 24.40 12.04 36.70
C ASN A 548 25.16 10.86 37.30
N ASN A 549 24.77 9.63 36.91
CA ASN A 549 25.41 8.39 37.33
C ASN A 549 25.44 8.17 38.86
N GLY A 550 24.45 8.69 39.59
CA GLY A 550 24.37 8.58 41.06
C GLY A 550 25.33 9.49 41.84
N GLY A 551 25.99 10.46 41.21
CA GLY A 551 27.05 11.26 41.85
C GLY A 551 26.56 12.48 42.65
N GLY A 552 26.80 12.49 43.97
CA GLY A 552 26.68 13.68 44.85
C GLY A 552 25.40 13.77 45.68
N SER A 553 25.34 14.74 46.61
CA SER A 553 24.13 15.01 47.41
C SER A 553 23.02 15.59 46.53
N GLY A 554 21.83 14.98 46.53
CA GLY A 554 20.72 15.40 45.67
C GLY A 554 20.76 14.83 44.25
N ALA A 555 21.61 13.82 43.99
CA ALA A 555 21.77 13.16 42.68
C ALA A 555 20.55 12.31 42.23
N TRP A 556 19.59 12.10 43.13
CA TRP A 556 18.46 11.20 42.94
C TRP A 556 17.15 11.96 43.10
N THR A 557 16.27 11.79 42.12
CA THR A 557 14.91 12.34 42.11
C THR A 557 13.93 11.20 42.35
N ARG A 558 13.00 11.37 43.28
CA ARG A 558 11.98 10.36 43.58
C ARG A 558 10.88 10.37 42.52
N LEU A 559 10.65 9.20 41.92
CA LEU A 559 9.60 8.93 40.95
C LEU A 559 8.30 8.45 41.62
N ALA A 560 8.42 7.51 42.57
CA ALA A 560 7.28 6.94 43.28
C ALA A 560 7.66 6.58 44.72
N ARG A 561 6.64 6.48 45.59
CA ARG A 561 6.75 5.99 46.97
C ARG A 561 5.64 5.00 47.28
N TYR A 562 5.99 3.89 47.91
CA TYR A 562 5.07 2.87 48.38
C TYR A 562 5.19 2.66 49.90
N THR A 563 4.06 2.36 50.53
CA THR A 563 3.90 2.19 52.00
C THR A 563 2.81 1.17 52.27
N GLY A 564 2.85 0.47 53.41
CA GLY A 564 1.86 -0.54 53.79
C GLY A 564 2.10 -1.89 53.12
N THR A 565 1.04 -2.64 52.84
CA THR A 565 1.14 -4.04 52.37
C THR A 565 0.48 -4.24 51.01
N GLN A 566 1.20 -4.89 50.10
CA GLN A 566 0.76 -5.36 48.80
C GLN A 566 1.21 -6.82 48.60
N ALA A 567 0.29 -7.76 48.86
CA ALA A 567 0.57 -9.19 48.80
C ALA A 567 0.65 -9.77 47.37
N LEU A 568 0.04 -9.11 46.39
CA LEU A 568 0.03 -9.55 44.99
C LEU A 568 1.12 -8.84 44.19
N TRP A 569 1.79 -9.58 43.31
CA TRP A 569 2.63 -8.99 42.27
C TRP A 569 1.79 -8.06 41.41
N THR A 570 2.15 -6.78 41.41
CA THR A 570 1.44 -5.75 40.66
C THR A 570 2.42 -5.06 39.71
N PRO A 571 2.08 -4.91 38.42
CA PRO A 571 2.90 -4.13 37.50
C PRO A 571 2.75 -2.64 37.82
N VAL A 572 3.87 -1.92 37.70
CA VAL A 572 3.94 -0.47 37.81
C VAL A 572 4.54 0.07 36.53
N THR A 573 3.98 1.16 36.02
CA THR A 573 4.55 1.95 34.93
C THR A 573 4.72 3.41 35.36
N ILE A 574 5.88 3.99 35.09
CA ILE A 574 6.23 5.37 35.45
C ILE A 574 6.74 6.08 34.20
N ASP A 575 6.14 7.22 33.87
CA ASP A 575 6.60 8.10 32.79
C ASP A 575 7.96 8.74 33.14
N LEU A 576 8.92 8.61 32.23
CA LEU A 576 10.26 9.20 32.34
C LEU A 576 10.52 10.26 31.26
N THR A 577 9.50 10.79 30.58
CA THR A 577 9.64 11.73 29.46
C THR A 577 10.52 12.95 29.80
N ASP A 578 10.45 13.47 31.03
CA ASP A 578 11.31 14.58 31.51
C ASP A 578 12.82 14.25 31.52
N TYR A 579 13.17 12.97 31.41
CA TYR A 579 14.54 12.44 31.42
C TYR A 579 15.01 12.02 30.01
N ALA A 580 14.20 12.20 28.98
CA ALA A 580 14.61 12.04 27.58
C ALA A 580 15.84 12.91 27.25
N GLY A 581 16.71 12.43 26.37
CA GLY A 581 17.93 13.14 25.96
C GLY A 581 19.15 12.98 26.89
N ARG A 582 19.04 12.24 28.00
CA ARG A 582 20.10 12.09 29.03
C ARG A 582 20.96 10.83 28.81
N ARG A 583 22.29 10.91 28.97
CA ARG A 583 23.24 9.81 28.66
C ARG A 583 23.73 8.94 29.83
N ASN A 584 23.48 9.35 31.06
CA ASN A 584 24.02 8.71 32.27
C ASN A 584 22.92 8.48 33.30
N VAL A 585 21.88 7.75 32.87
CA VAL A 585 20.68 7.53 33.66
C VAL A 585 20.84 6.25 34.48
N ARG A 586 20.41 6.28 35.75
CA ARG A 586 20.31 5.10 36.62
C ARG A 586 18.97 5.13 37.33
N ILE A 587 18.42 3.95 37.62
CA ILE A 587 17.29 3.78 38.52
C ILE A 587 17.75 3.09 39.79
N ARG A 588 17.07 3.37 40.90
CA ARG A 588 17.23 2.58 42.12
C ARG A 588 15.91 2.33 42.83
N PHE A 589 15.86 1.18 43.49
CA PHE A 589 14.83 0.81 44.43
C PHE A 589 15.44 0.95 45.82
N ARG A 590 14.91 1.88 46.62
CA ARG A 590 15.45 2.24 47.93
C ARG A 590 14.43 1.95 49.02
N LEU A 591 14.78 1.07 49.94
CA LEU A 591 13.98 0.80 51.12
C LEU A 591 14.50 1.66 52.28
N ARG A 592 13.57 2.30 52.98
CA ARG A 592 13.86 2.89 54.29
C ARG A 592 12.94 2.35 55.35
N THR A 593 13.53 1.73 56.34
CA THR A 593 12.87 1.32 57.57
C THR A 593 13.30 2.24 58.71
N ARG A 594 12.51 2.34 59.77
CA ARG A 594 12.84 3.20 60.92
C ARG A 594 12.85 2.45 62.25
N ASP A 595 13.63 2.99 63.18
CA ASP A 595 13.78 2.50 64.54
C ASP A 595 12.45 2.41 65.26
N TRP A 596 12.43 1.35 66.02
CA TRP A 596 11.44 0.78 66.86
C TRP A 596 11.53 1.44 68.24
N LEU A 597 10.65 2.42 68.50
CA LEU A 597 10.47 3.02 69.83
C LEU A 597 9.84 2.05 70.86
N LEU A 598 9.63 0.78 70.52
CA LEU A 598 9.10 -0.28 71.38
C LEU A 598 10.05 -1.50 71.22
N SER A 599 9.90 -2.66 71.85
CA SER A 599 10.77 -3.87 71.65
C SER A 599 9.84 -5.09 71.39
N GLY A 600 9.77 -5.72 70.20
CA GLY A 600 8.78 -6.79 69.87
C GLY A 600 7.71 -6.69 68.75
N ASN A 601 7.73 -5.77 67.75
CA ASN A 601 6.90 -5.95 66.53
C ASN A 601 7.78 -6.46 65.39
N SER A 602 7.27 -7.46 64.67
CA SER A 602 7.93 -8.00 63.48
C SER A 602 7.99 -6.93 62.38
N PRO A 603 9.17 -6.66 61.79
CA PRO A 603 9.25 -5.98 60.51
C PRO A 603 8.42 -6.77 59.48
N GLY A 604 7.87 -6.10 58.47
CA GLY A 604 7.18 -6.80 57.39
C GLY A 604 8.14 -7.69 56.59
N ASP A 605 7.59 -8.59 55.77
CA ASP A 605 8.36 -9.51 54.89
C ASP A 605 9.36 -8.76 53.99
N GLY A 606 9.07 -7.49 53.65
CA GLY A 606 9.98 -6.62 52.90
C GLY A 606 9.49 -6.29 51.51
N TRP A 607 10.40 -6.01 50.58
CA TRP A 607 10.11 -5.56 49.23
C TRP A 607 10.74 -6.46 48.18
N TYR A 608 9.89 -6.99 47.29
CA TYR A 608 10.25 -7.81 46.17
C TYR A 608 10.10 -7.02 44.86
N VAL A 609 11.09 -7.11 43.97
CA VAL A 609 11.13 -6.42 42.67
C VAL A 609 11.54 -7.39 41.58
N ASP A 610 10.85 -7.35 40.45
CA ASP A 610 11.08 -8.25 39.32
C ASP A 610 10.74 -7.58 37.97
N ASP A 611 11.20 -8.17 36.86
CA ASP A 611 10.93 -7.77 35.47
C ASP A 611 11.04 -6.25 35.21
N VAL A 612 12.22 -5.68 35.49
CA VAL A 612 12.48 -4.25 35.37
C VAL A 612 12.86 -3.90 33.94
N GLN A 613 12.15 -2.97 33.31
CA GLN A 613 12.43 -2.48 31.97
C GLN A 613 12.33 -0.96 31.87
N VAL A 614 13.23 -0.34 31.11
CA VAL A 614 13.13 1.04 30.65
C VAL A 614 13.11 1.03 29.13
N TYR A 615 12.02 1.55 28.57
CA TYR A 615 11.78 1.51 27.14
C TYR A 615 11.04 2.75 26.65
N ASP A 616 11.19 3.08 25.38
CA ASP A 616 10.38 4.14 24.77
C ASP A 616 8.93 3.67 24.61
N ARG A 617 7.96 4.47 25.07
CA ARG A 617 6.53 4.13 24.96
C ARG A 617 6.18 3.81 23.51
N GLN A 618 5.48 2.70 23.29
CA GLN A 618 5.07 2.27 21.96
C GLN A 618 4.11 3.30 21.33
N VAL A 619 4.67 4.08 20.39
CA VAL A 619 4.08 4.84 19.29
C VAL A 619 2.96 5.84 19.62
N SER A 620 3.29 7.13 19.48
CA SER A 620 2.28 8.18 19.27
C SER A 620 1.77 8.07 17.83
N TRP A 621 0.52 7.64 17.62
CA TRP A 621 -0.19 7.63 16.33
C TRP A 621 0.41 6.81 15.16
N PRO A 622 0.66 5.49 15.30
CA PRO A 622 0.94 4.64 14.14
C PRO A 622 -0.14 4.75 13.08
N THR A 623 0.26 4.82 11.81
CA THR A 623 -0.66 4.73 10.68
C THR A 623 -0.78 3.28 10.25
N LEU A 624 -1.99 2.76 10.22
CA LEU A 624 -2.30 1.45 9.65
C LEU A 624 -3.03 1.69 8.33
N LEU A 625 -2.56 1.07 7.25
CA LEU A 625 -3.14 1.18 5.92
C LEU A 625 -3.39 -0.21 5.34
N VAL A 626 -4.54 -0.39 4.71
CA VAL A 626 -4.86 -1.57 3.92
C VAL A 626 -5.23 -1.20 2.50
N ARG A 627 -4.64 -1.94 1.57
CA ARG A 627 -4.97 -1.93 0.14
C ARG A 627 -5.75 -3.19 -0.18
N ILE A 628 -6.94 -3.02 -0.72
CA ILE A 628 -7.77 -4.14 -1.18
C ILE A 628 -7.99 -4.08 -2.68
N ARG A 629 -7.72 -5.21 -3.34
CA ARG A 629 -8.00 -5.42 -4.77
C ARG A 629 -8.89 -6.63 -4.97
N GLU A 630 -10.13 -6.40 -5.34
CA GLU A 630 -11.04 -7.47 -5.77
C GLU A 630 -10.81 -7.79 -7.25
N GLN A 631 -10.73 -9.08 -7.56
CA GLN A 631 -10.54 -9.55 -8.92
C GLN A 631 -11.13 -10.93 -9.13
N ASN A 632 -11.26 -11.34 -10.39
CA ASN A 632 -11.47 -12.74 -10.73
C ASN A 632 -10.09 -13.40 -10.91
N ALA A 633 -9.79 -14.41 -10.10
CA ALA A 633 -8.49 -15.06 -10.13
C ALA A 633 -8.26 -15.78 -11.47
N ALA A 634 -7.21 -15.40 -12.20
CA ALA A 634 -6.88 -15.97 -13.51
C ALA A 634 -6.18 -17.35 -13.46
N GLY A 635 -5.74 -17.80 -12.28
CA GLY A 635 -5.00 -19.05 -12.08
C GLY A 635 -4.68 -19.33 -10.61
N GLY A 636 -4.08 -20.49 -10.32
CA GLY A 636 -3.79 -20.95 -8.95
C GLY A 636 -4.96 -21.71 -8.30
N ALA A 637 -4.91 -21.89 -6.98
CA ALA A 637 -5.91 -22.67 -6.23
C ALA A 637 -7.34 -22.11 -6.33
N PHE A 638 -7.48 -20.81 -6.63
CA PHE A 638 -8.75 -20.10 -6.71
C PHE A 638 -9.18 -19.72 -8.14
N ALA A 639 -8.59 -20.34 -9.17
CA ALA A 639 -8.86 -19.99 -10.57
C ALA A 639 -10.37 -19.93 -10.90
N GLY A 640 -10.79 -18.85 -11.56
CA GLY A 640 -12.19 -18.60 -11.93
C GLY A 640 -13.09 -18.08 -10.81
N GLN A 641 -12.57 -17.94 -9.59
CA GLN A 641 -13.32 -17.44 -8.44
C GLN A 641 -13.02 -15.95 -8.19
N ARG A 642 -13.98 -15.25 -7.58
CA ARG A 642 -13.77 -13.89 -7.09
C ARG A 642 -12.94 -13.94 -5.81
N VAL A 643 -11.90 -13.12 -5.76
CA VAL A 643 -10.95 -13.08 -4.67
C VAL A 643 -10.65 -11.64 -4.28
N ASN A 644 -10.23 -11.45 -3.02
CA ASN A 644 -9.64 -10.21 -2.53
C ASN A 644 -8.16 -10.42 -2.31
N ASP A 645 -7.33 -9.61 -2.94
CA ASP A 645 -5.92 -9.44 -2.58
C ASP A 645 -5.80 -8.32 -1.56
N ILE A 646 -5.22 -8.64 -0.42
CA ILE A 646 -5.07 -7.75 0.72
C ILE A 646 -3.58 -7.51 0.94
N GLN A 647 -3.15 -6.26 0.83
CA GLN A 647 -1.82 -5.78 1.21
C GLN A 647 -1.97 -4.83 2.38
N VAL A 648 -1.10 -4.97 3.38
CA VAL A 648 -1.12 -4.13 4.58
C VAL A 648 0.20 -3.36 4.66
N PHE A 649 0.09 -2.12 5.11
CA PHE A 649 1.21 -1.22 5.30
C PHE A 649 1.09 -0.58 6.67
N PHE A 650 2.22 -0.21 7.25
CA PHE A 650 2.24 0.58 8.47
C PHE A 650 3.27 1.70 8.37
N GLY A 651 2.99 2.79 9.09
CA GLY A 651 3.79 3.99 9.09
C GLY A 651 3.84 4.64 10.47
N ASP A 652 4.75 5.60 10.61
CA ASP A 652 5.07 6.26 11.87
C ASP A 652 4.64 7.73 11.84
N ASN A 653 4.24 8.30 12.98
CA ASN A 653 3.98 9.74 13.11
C ASN A 653 5.24 10.60 12.93
N ALA A 654 6.42 10.02 13.14
CA ALA A 654 7.73 10.64 12.99
C ALA A 654 8.58 9.88 11.96
N PRO A 655 9.61 10.52 11.36
CA PRO A 655 10.45 9.82 10.40
C PRO A 655 11.31 8.76 11.11
N SER A 656 11.54 7.64 10.43
CA SER A 656 12.39 6.55 10.89
C SER A 656 13.59 6.42 9.95
N GLY A 657 14.82 6.45 10.44
CA GLY A 657 16.01 6.27 9.59
C GLY A 657 16.11 7.23 8.40
N THR A 658 16.73 6.77 7.30
CA THR A 658 16.86 7.52 6.04
C THR A 658 16.01 6.85 4.96
N PRO A 659 14.95 7.48 4.44
CA PRO A 659 14.07 6.89 3.43
C PRO A 659 14.84 6.46 2.18
N ASP A 660 14.44 5.33 1.60
CA ASP A 660 15.08 4.78 0.40
C ASP A 660 14.07 4.13 -0.56
N GLY A 661 14.47 3.11 -1.32
CA GLY A 661 13.63 2.45 -2.32
C GLY A 661 13.20 1.03 -1.93
N ASP A 662 13.52 0.55 -0.73
CA ASP A 662 13.06 -0.74 -0.23
C ASP A 662 11.78 -0.56 0.60
N PRO A 663 10.59 -0.88 0.05
CA PRO A 663 9.34 -0.68 0.76
C PRO A 663 9.16 -1.63 1.96
N ARG A 664 10.13 -2.51 2.27
CA ARG A 664 10.03 -3.50 3.37
C ARG A 664 10.86 -3.15 4.58
N ASP A 665 11.78 -2.20 4.47
CA ASP A 665 12.55 -1.78 5.62
C ASP A 665 11.77 -0.74 6.43
N ASN A 666 12.25 -0.44 7.64
CA ASN A 666 11.61 0.50 8.54
C ASN A 666 12.18 1.91 8.41
N ARG A 667 12.96 2.20 7.36
CA ARG A 667 13.43 3.57 7.09
C ARG A 667 12.36 4.22 6.24
N ARG A 668 11.74 5.29 6.72
CA ARG A 668 10.58 5.91 6.09
C ARG A 668 10.37 7.35 6.53
N LEU A 669 9.69 8.10 5.68
CA LEU A 669 9.15 9.43 5.98
C LEU A 669 8.03 9.34 7.02
N ALA A 670 7.73 10.48 7.64
CA ALA A 670 6.68 10.60 8.64
C ALA A 670 5.29 10.65 8.00
N ASN A 671 4.33 9.99 8.64
CA ASN A 671 2.90 10.21 8.51
C ASN A 671 2.40 10.98 9.72
N ALA A 672 2.77 12.26 9.80
CA ALA A 672 2.35 13.12 10.91
C ALA A 672 0.83 13.26 10.96
N ARG A 673 0.29 13.55 12.16
CA ARG A 673 -1.11 13.99 12.29
C ARG A 673 -1.43 15.16 11.34
N ASP A 674 -2.68 15.24 10.90
CA ASP A 674 -3.22 16.14 9.87
C ASP A 674 -2.66 15.94 8.45
N GLN A 675 -1.82 14.92 8.23
CA GLN A 675 -1.26 14.59 6.92
C GLN A 675 -1.71 13.21 6.46
N VAL A 676 -2.01 13.09 5.17
CA VAL A 676 -2.36 11.83 4.52
C VAL A 676 -1.37 11.60 3.39
N ASN A 677 -0.57 10.54 3.50
CA ASN A 677 0.30 10.09 2.42
C ASN A 677 -0.12 8.70 1.99
N TRP A 678 0.25 8.31 0.78
CA TRP A 678 -0.11 7.02 0.22
C TRP A 678 1.14 6.31 -0.31
N PRO A 679 1.27 4.99 -0.13
CA PRO A 679 2.31 4.24 -0.82
C PRO A 679 2.05 4.27 -2.33
N PRO A 680 3.11 4.14 -3.15
CA PRO A 680 2.97 3.95 -4.58
C PRO A 680 1.98 2.84 -4.95
N ASP A 681 1.39 2.98 -6.12
CA ASP A 681 0.39 2.03 -6.60
C ASP A 681 1.01 0.66 -6.94
N ASP A 682 2.22 0.68 -7.50
CA ASP A 682 3.12 -0.47 -7.56
C ASP A 682 4.22 -0.26 -6.50
N VAL A 683 4.36 -1.20 -5.56
CA VAL A 683 5.34 -1.07 -4.47
C VAL A 683 6.78 -1.06 -4.97
N ASN A 684 7.03 -1.53 -6.19
CA ASN A 684 8.35 -1.47 -6.82
C ASN A 684 8.74 -0.05 -7.28
N ASP A 685 7.79 0.88 -7.31
CA ASP A 685 8.02 2.29 -7.64
C ASP A 685 8.41 3.14 -6.41
N THR A 686 8.59 2.49 -5.24
CA THR A 686 9.00 3.17 -4.00
C THR A 686 10.39 3.79 -4.17
N ASP A 687 10.49 5.07 -3.84
CA ASP A 687 11.72 5.85 -3.78
C ASP A 687 11.74 6.71 -2.51
N ALA A 688 12.89 7.33 -2.23
CA ALA A 688 13.08 8.13 -1.01
C ALA A 688 12.08 9.29 -0.85
N GLY A 689 11.38 9.71 -1.91
CA GLY A 689 10.34 10.75 -1.85
C GLY A 689 8.92 10.22 -1.62
N SER A 690 8.71 8.91 -1.77
CA SER A 690 7.42 8.22 -1.65
C SER A 690 7.40 7.12 -0.58
N ASP A 691 8.52 6.90 0.09
CA ASP A 691 8.73 5.91 1.14
C ASP A 691 8.18 6.36 2.50
N TYR A 692 6.86 6.39 2.61
CA TYR A 692 6.14 6.74 3.86
C TYR A 692 5.75 5.52 4.70
N PHE A 693 5.87 4.31 4.15
CA PHE A 693 5.28 3.10 4.73
C PHE A 693 6.18 1.88 4.56
N THR A 694 6.17 0.99 5.55
CA THR A 694 6.66 -0.38 5.37
C THR A 694 5.51 -1.28 4.94
N LEU A 695 5.73 -2.00 3.84
CA LEU A 695 4.93 -3.10 3.36
C LEU A 695 5.04 -4.30 4.32
N VAL A 696 3.92 -4.73 4.87
CA VAL A 696 3.85 -5.89 5.75
C VAL A 696 4.18 -7.15 4.97
N ARG A 697 5.24 -7.83 5.41
CA ARG A 697 5.49 -9.23 5.08
C ARG A 697 4.93 -10.09 6.21
N TRP A 698 4.03 -11.02 5.86
CA TRP A 698 3.42 -11.91 6.83
C TRP A 698 4.42 -12.96 7.32
N ASP A 699 4.53 -13.09 8.64
CA ASP A 699 5.41 -14.10 9.28
C ASP A 699 4.75 -15.48 9.23
N ALA A 700 3.42 -15.51 9.35
CA ALA A 700 2.63 -16.72 9.19
C ALA A 700 1.25 -16.41 8.61
N ALA A 701 0.70 -17.39 7.90
CA ALA A 701 -0.72 -17.45 7.53
C ALA A 701 -1.33 -18.74 8.09
N ASN A 702 -2.64 -18.71 8.36
CA ASN A 702 -3.33 -19.79 9.03
C ASN A 702 -3.44 -21.05 8.15
N PRO A 703 -2.75 -22.15 8.53
CA PRO A 703 -2.78 -23.38 7.74
C PRO A 703 -4.14 -24.08 7.80
N GLY A 704 -4.98 -23.77 8.79
CA GLY A 704 -6.33 -24.30 8.93
C GLY A 704 -7.37 -23.62 8.04
N VAL A 705 -7.01 -22.52 7.37
CA VAL A 705 -7.91 -21.77 6.50
C VAL A 705 -7.60 -22.08 5.04
N THR A 706 -8.47 -22.86 4.39
CA THR A 706 -8.29 -23.26 2.98
C THR A 706 -8.74 -22.19 1.98
N SER A 707 -9.39 -21.13 2.45
CA SER A 707 -9.87 -20.00 1.66
C SER A 707 -8.82 -18.92 1.43
N ILE A 708 -7.58 -19.10 1.89
CA ILE A 708 -6.50 -18.13 1.74
C ILE A 708 -5.26 -18.67 1.04
N GLU A 709 -4.48 -17.79 0.42
CA GLU A 709 -3.20 -18.07 -0.24
C GLU A 709 -2.24 -16.88 -0.02
N LEU A 710 -1.06 -17.13 0.57
CA LEU A 710 0.02 -16.14 0.59
C LEU A 710 0.71 -16.07 -0.78
N ARG A 711 0.92 -14.85 -1.28
CA ARG A 711 1.42 -14.60 -2.63
C ARG A 711 2.41 -13.43 -2.68
N GLY A 712 2.84 -13.16 -3.92
CA GLY A 712 3.79 -12.12 -4.30
C GLY A 712 5.12 -12.71 -4.77
N ALA A 713 5.92 -11.91 -5.45
CA ALA A 713 7.23 -12.30 -5.94
C ALA A 713 8.22 -11.15 -5.76
N GLY A 714 9.51 -11.47 -5.67
CA GLY A 714 10.55 -10.46 -5.44
C GLY A 714 10.30 -9.67 -4.15
N VAL A 715 10.14 -8.35 -4.27
CA VAL A 715 9.85 -7.44 -3.15
C VAL A 715 8.49 -7.77 -2.50
N GLU A 716 7.50 -8.21 -3.27
CA GLU A 716 6.16 -8.53 -2.76
C GLU A 716 6.03 -9.94 -2.12
N SER A 717 7.11 -10.72 -2.07
CA SER A 717 7.07 -12.10 -1.56
C SER A 717 6.51 -12.19 -0.13
N ASN A 718 5.41 -12.94 0.04
CA ASN A 718 4.63 -13.09 1.28
C ASN A 718 3.99 -11.79 1.82
N THR A 719 3.74 -10.80 0.97
CA THR A 719 3.11 -9.52 1.38
C THR A 719 1.63 -9.45 1.02
N ILE A 720 1.19 -10.27 0.07
CA ILE A 720 -0.20 -10.32 -0.39
C ILE A 720 -0.86 -11.53 0.24
N LEU A 721 -1.93 -11.31 1.00
CA LEU A 721 -2.86 -12.37 1.37
C LEU A 721 -4.05 -12.35 0.43
N ARG A 722 -4.21 -13.40 -0.36
CA ARG A 722 -5.40 -13.60 -1.20
C ARG A 722 -6.44 -14.40 -0.43
N SER A 723 -7.69 -13.96 -0.44
CA SER A 723 -8.84 -14.70 0.11
C SER A 723 -9.94 -14.90 -0.92
N ASN A 724 -10.56 -16.08 -0.97
CA ASN A 724 -11.72 -16.39 -1.81
C ASN A 724 -13.04 -16.48 -1.02
N ASN A 725 -13.09 -16.00 0.22
CA ASN A 725 -14.29 -16.10 1.06
C ASN A 725 -15.47 -15.35 0.41
N PRO A 726 -16.54 -16.05 -0.03
CA PRO A 726 -17.62 -15.44 -0.80
C PRO A 726 -18.47 -14.48 0.03
N VAL A 727 -18.51 -14.64 1.36
CA VAL A 727 -19.23 -13.73 2.28
C VAL A 727 -18.60 -12.34 2.26
N LEU A 728 -17.28 -12.29 2.06
CA LEU A 728 -16.47 -11.07 2.15
C LEU A 728 -16.08 -10.54 0.76
N THR A 729 -16.96 -10.71 -0.21
CA THR A 729 -16.85 -10.11 -1.54
C THR A 729 -17.92 -9.05 -1.74
N THR A 730 -17.69 -8.11 -2.66
CA THR A 730 -18.75 -7.19 -3.07
C THR A 730 -19.82 -7.94 -3.88
N PRO A 731 -21.05 -7.41 -4.00
CA PRO A 731 -22.07 -8.02 -4.82
C PRO A 731 -21.57 -8.31 -6.24
N ALA A 732 -21.86 -9.49 -6.78
CA ALA A 732 -21.44 -9.87 -8.14
C ALA A 732 -22.27 -9.17 -9.23
N SER A 733 -23.44 -8.64 -8.88
CA SER A 733 -24.37 -7.94 -9.78
C SER A 733 -25.33 -7.05 -8.97
N GLY A 734 -26.13 -6.24 -9.66
CA GLY A 734 -27.17 -5.41 -9.04
C GLY A 734 -26.70 -3.98 -8.76
N VAL A 735 -27.08 -3.46 -7.60
CA VAL A 735 -26.72 -2.11 -7.15
C VAL A 735 -25.85 -2.22 -5.91
N PHE A 736 -24.72 -1.50 -5.89
CA PHE A 736 -23.95 -1.31 -4.68
C PHE A 736 -24.66 -0.27 -3.79
N ALA A 737 -25.45 -0.75 -2.84
CA ALA A 737 -26.34 0.09 -2.05
C ALA A 737 -25.57 1.02 -1.10
N ALA A 738 -25.99 2.30 -1.04
CA ALA A 738 -25.48 3.29 -0.09
C ALA A 738 -25.60 2.88 1.39
N SER A 739 -26.51 1.95 1.69
CA SER A 739 -26.70 1.39 3.03
C SER A 739 -25.67 0.32 3.41
N ARG A 740 -24.86 -0.18 2.45
CA ARG A 740 -23.77 -1.12 2.75
C ARG A 740 -22.60 -0.30 3.28
N PRO A 741 -22.12 -0.53 4.51
CA PRO A 741 -21.08 0.32 5.11
C PRO A 741 -19.71 0.18 4.43
N GLU A 742 -19.33 -1.03 3.99
CA GLU A 742 -18.09 -1.40 3.28
C GLU A 742 -16.78 -1.19 4.07
N ILE A 743 -16.66 -0.10 4.82
CA ILE A 743 -15.46 0.30 5.57
C ILE A 743 -15.87 0.81 6.95
N GLY A 744 -15.03 0.57 7.95
CA GLY A 744 -15.22 1.11 9.29
C GLY A 744 -13.96 1.03 10.14
N LEU A 745 -14.10 1.49 11.38
CA LEU A 745 -13.12 1.38 12.44
C LEU A 745 -13.62 0.38 13.48
N HIS A 746 -12.72 -0.36 14.11
CA HIS A 746 -13.10 -1.29 15.16
C HIS A 746 -12.09 -1.32 16.31
N THR A 747 -12.59 -1.74 17.47
CA THR A 747 -11.79 -2.21 18.59
C THR A 747 -12.42 -3.46 19.19
N TRP A 748 -11.59 -4.40 19.66
CA TRP A 748 -12.05 -5.53 20.49
C TRP A 748 -11.19 -5.66 21.74
N GLY A 749 -11.76 -6.28 22.76
CA GLY A 749 -11.02 -6.68 23.93
C GLY A 749 -11.76 -7.72 24.74
N TRP A 750 -11.00 -8.49 25.52
CA TRP A 750 -11.57 -9.36 26.54
C TRP A 750 -12.06 -8.53 27.73
N GLY A 751 -13.37 -8.54 27.96
CA GLY A 751 -13.98 -7.91 29.12
C GLY A 751 -13.70 -8.72 30.39
N SER A 752 -12.79 -8.23 31.23
CA SER A 752 -12.52 -8.64 32.62
C SER A 752 -12.20 -10.13 32.87
N VAL A 753 -10.97 -10.39 33.32
CA VAL A 753 -10.62 -11.65 34.01
C VAL A 753 -11.14 -11.58 35.45
N GLY A 754 -11.89 -12.61 35.87
CA GLY A 754 -11.97 -13.04 37.28
C GLY A 754 -12.76 -12.16 38.26
N GLY A 755 -14.07 -12.39 38.38
CA GLY A 755 -14.80 -12.19 39.65
C GLY A 755 -15.07 -10.75 40.12
N VAL A 756 -14.69 -9.72 39.37
CA VAL A 756 -15.07 -8.34 39.68
C VAL A 756 -16.45 -8.03 39.05
N PRO A 757 -17.47 -7.62 39.83
CA PRO A 757 -18.77 -7.28 39.28
C PRO A 757 -18.67 -6.01 38.43
N ASN A 758 -19.13 -6.06 37.17
CA ASN A 758 -19.57 -4.92 36.35
C ASN A 758 -18.70 -3.65 36.40
N ASN A 759 -17.40 -3.72 36.07
CA ASN A 759 -16.67 -2.51 35.67
C ASN A 759 -16.25 -2.57 34.19
N THR A 760 -17.06 -1.91 33.37
CA THR A 760 -16.79 -1.36 32.04
C THR A 760 -15.44 -0.62 32.00
N ARG A 761 -14.33 -1.32 31.73
CA ARG A 761 -13.11 -0.65 31.29
C ARG A 761 -13.26 -0.35 29.80
N THR A 762 -13.74 0.84 29.48
CA THR A 762 -13.67 1.37 28.11
C THR A 762 -12.19 1.47 27.73
N PRO A 763 -11.76 0.86 26.60
CA PRO A 763 -10.37 0.99 26.15
C PRO A 763 -10.10 2.45 25.76
N ASP A 764 -8.95 2.99 26.17
CA ASP A 764 -8.54 4.36 25.86
C ASP A 764 -7.80 4.39 24.51
N ILE A 765 -8.58 4.16 23.47
CA ILE A 765 -8.14 4.04 22.08
C ILE A 765 -8.74 5.20 21.28
N PHE A 766 -7.90 5.79 20.44
CA PHE A 766 -8.28 6.90 19.56
C PHE A 766 -7.94 6.58 18.11
N PHE A 767 -8.76 7.10 17.20
CA PHE A 767 -8.52 7.07 15.77
C PHE A 767 -8.48 8.50 15.23
N ASP A 768 -7.57 8.76 14.30
CA ASP A 768 -7.44 10.05 13.65
C ASP A 768 -7.00 9.91 12.21
N ASP A 769 -7.13 10.98 11.43
CA ASP A 769 -6.77 11.06 10.01
C ASP A 769 -7.21 9.85 9.20
N PHE A 770 -8.48 9.46 9.37
CA PHE A 770 -9.04 8.41 8.55
C PHE A 770 -9.09 8.91 7.11
N ALA A 771 -8.56 8.12 6.18
CA ALA A 771 -8.60 8.49 4.77
C ALA A 771 -8.89 7.29 3.89
N ILE A 772 -9.60 7.55 2.80
CA ILE A 772 -9.85 6.58 1.73
C ILE A 772 -9.42 7.18 0.40
N ARG A 773 -8.81 6.33 -0.43
CA ARG A 773 -8.46 6.64 -1.81
C ARG A 773 -9.06 5.61 -2.75
N LEU A 774 -9.86 6.10 -3.69
CA LEU A 774 -10.37 5.28 -4.79
C LEU A 774 -9.42 5.40 -6.00
N PRO A 775 -9.14 4.28 -6.69
CA PRO A 775 -8.33 4.33 -7.89
C PRO A 775 -9.08 5.15 -8.95
N GLY A 776 -8.39 6.13 -9.53
CA GLY A 776 -8.97 7.01 -10.54
C GLY A 776 -9.31 6.33 -11.88
N ARG A 777 -9.11 5.01 -12.03
CA ARG A 777 -9.50 4.24 -13.23
C ARG A 777 -9.62 2.74 -12.91
N PRO A 778 -10.51 2.01 -13.60
CA PRO A 778 -10.38 0.57 -13.75
C PRO A 778 -9.03 0.22 -14.39
N GLY A 779 -8.15 -0.44 -13.63
CA GLY A 779 -6.78 -0.76 -14.04
C GLY A 779 -5.73 0.32 -13.73
N ALA A 780 -5.98 1.24 -12.79
CA ALA A 780 -4.94 2.16 -12.28
C ALA A 780 -3.75 1.43 -11.62
N PHE A 781 -3.94 0.17 -11.21
CA PHE A 781 -2.85 -0.73 -10.87
C PHE A 781 -2.48 -1.56 -12.11
N GLY A 782 -1.42 -1.16 -12.80
CA GLY A 782 -0.71 -1.96 -13.81
C GLY A 782 -1.46 -2.19 -15.14
N PHE A 783 -1.04 -1.50 -16.19
CA PHE A 783 -1.45 -1.82 -17.56
C PHE A 783 -0.89 -3.18 -18.00
N LEU A 784 -1.75 -4.01 -18.59
CA LEU A 784 -1.34 -5.08 -19.50
C LEU A 784 -0.53 -4.48 -20.68
N PRO A 785 0.44 -5.23 -21.24
CA PRO A 785 1.36 -4.70 -22.24
C PRO A 785 0.63 -4.23 -23.49
N ALA A 786 0.96 -3.01 -23.95
CA ALA A 786 0.47 -2.52 -25.22
C ALA A 786 1.18 -3.22 -26.38
N LEU A 787 0.41 -3.70 -27.35
CA LEU A 787 0.93 -4.20 -28.62
C LEU A 787 1.32 -3.01 -29.50
N GLN A 788 2.50 -3.13 -30.10
CA GLN A 788 3.21 -2.09 -30.81
C GLN A 788 2.78 -1.99 -32.28
N GLU A 789 2.65 -0.76 -32.79
CA GLU A 789 2.56 -0.41 -34.21
C GLU A 789 3.85 0.27 -34.71
#